data_AF-A0A254N574-F1
#
_entry.id   AF-A0A254N574-F1
#
_cell.length_a   1.000
_cell.length_b   1.000
_cell.length_c   1.000
_cell.angle_alpha   90.00
_cell.angle_beta   90.00
_cell.angle_gamma   90.00
#
_symmetry.space_group_name_H-M   'P 1'
#
loop_
_entity.id
_entity.type
_entity.pdbx_description
1 polymer ?
#
loop_
_entity_poly.entity_id
_entity_poly.type
_entity_poly.pdbx_seq_one_letter_code
_entity_poly.pdbx_strand_id
1 'polypeptide(L)'
;MTTAPASPSREQLLHNLYEAAELEHNLMCTYLYAAFSLKQGEAEGLSAGEAIAVARWRREIIAVAVEEMGHLVAVWNITAALGGAPRLGRGNFPLDPGYLPARVVVKLAPFNDATLQHFIYLERPEQSDEADGDGFAAERLFTRGTDAKRLTPMARDYDTVGHFYATLSADLRAFVAEHGEDAAFCGDRWLQLGPEELTLGGARHVLCSKTALAAFDAIVRQGEGAPSDSEQSHYQRFAAIRTELAALRAANPGFDPAWPAATNPVLRRPPRPEGRVWLENPAAAETVDVANASYGLMLRLLAQSYLMPGPSAEKSLHVDLAVSLMRAFTPLAEHAARLPAGDSHPGCHAGVSFTALRDTAAMPPGPAARRFVIERLAELARSAAALHDDQGAERTGQAARLLKALQERAERGLDLNTPFNAPAPAVAPAAAAPAVAAPPTETVDGIEVVQGEKLELRFEAKRCIHARFCVTGAPQVFLANVQGPWIHPDAMPVERLVDIAHACPSGAIQYRRKDGEADEAPPPVNLLSVRESGPYALRGELSLRGEPLGTRATLCRCGASKNKPFCDGSHHDIHFAATGEPETGLLGLPTDMPARRSGPIAIEPEPNGPLQLRGIVEVLSGTGRMVCRVSQARLCRCGGSQTKPFCDGTHARNGFTAD
;
A
#
# COMPACT_ATOMS: atom_id res chain seq x y z
N MET A 1 15.14 -20.44 -40.58
CA MET A 1 15.23 -19.15 -39.86
C MET A 1 14.14 -19.14 -38.81
N THR A 2 14.46 -19.55 -37.58
CA THR A 2 13.56 -19.47 -36.43
C THR A 2 13.46 -17.99 -36.03
N THR A 3 12.37 -17.34 -36.47
CA THR A 3 12.07 -15.97 -36.06
C THR A 3 11.97 -15.92 -34.54
N ALA A 4 12.75 -15.05 -33.90
CA ALA A 4 12.62 -14.76 -32.48
C ALA A 4 11.14 -14.52 -32.12
N PRO A 5 10.67 -14.94 -30.94
CA PRO A 5 9.33 -14.58 -30.49
C PRO A 5 9.21 -13.05 -30.55
N ALA A 6 8.15 -12.57 -31.20
CA ALA A 6 7.90 -11.13 -31.27
C ALA A 6 7.62 -10.64 -29.85
N SER A 7 8.25 -9.55 -29.43
CA SER A 7 8.00 -9.02 -28.09
C SER A 7 6.53 -8.57 -27.98
N PRO A 8 5.91 -8.69 -26.79
CA PRO A 8 4.50 -8.39 -26.62
C PRO A 8 4.25 -6.89 -26.81
N SER A 9 3.09 -6.52 -27.35
CA SER A 9 2.69 -5.11 -27.36
C SER A 9 2.37 -4.63 -25.93
N ARG A 10 2.38 -3.32 -25.70
CA ARG A 10 1.93 -2.73 -24.42
C ARG A 10 0.51 -3.17 -24.06
N GLU A 11 -0.39 -3.20 -25.04
CA GLU A 11 -1.78 -3.63 -24.83
C GLU A 11 -1.85 -5.09 -24.36
N GLN A 12 -0.99 -5.96 -24.89
CA GLN A 12 -0.91 -7.36 -24.44
C GLN A 12 -0.37 -7.47 -23.01
N LEU A 13 0.65 -6.67 -22.65
CA LEU A 13 1.14 -6.62 -21.27
C LEU A 13 0.05 -6.14 -20.30
N LEU A 14 -0.63 -5.05 -20.62
CA LEU A 14 -1.70 -4.50 -19.78
C LEU A 14 -2.87 -5.48 -19.65
N HIS A 15 -3.25 -6.16 -20.73
CA HIS A 15 -4.27 -7.21 -20.69
C HIS A 15 -3.93 -8.32 -19.69
N ASN A 16 -2.70 -8.83 -19.74
CA ASN A 16 -2.28 -9.90 -18.82
C ASN A 16 -2.15 -9.40 -17.37
N LEU A 17 -1.76 -8.13 -17.17
CA LEU A 17 -1.75 -7.52 -15.83
C LEU A 17 -3.16 -7.31 -15.27
N TYR A 18 -4.15 -7.01 -16.11
CA TYR A 18 -5.55 -6.98 -15.68
C TYR A 18 -6.02 -8.36 -15.22
N GLU A 19 -5.69 -9.43 -15.97
CA GLU A 19 -5.99 -10.80 -15.55
C GLU A 19 -5.28 -11.17 -14.24
N ALA A 20 -4.01 -10.80 -14.08
CA ALA A 20 -3.27 -11.04 -12.83
C ALA A 20 -3.93 -10.36 -11.63
N ALA A 21 -4.30 -9.09 -11.76
CA ALA A 21 -4.97 -8.39 -10.68
C ALA A 21 -6.36 -8.97 -10.36
N GLU A 22 -7.10 -9.40 -11.37
CA GLU A 22 -8.38 -10.07 -11.15
C GLU A 22 -8.20 -11.42 -10.46
N LEU A 23 -7.15 -12.18 -10.80
CA LEU A 23 -6.79 -13.42 -10.12
C LEU A 23 -6.54 -13.17 -8.63
N GLU A 24 -5.61 -12.28 -8.25
CA GLU A 24 -5.29 -12.01 -6.84
C GLU A 24 -6.52 -11.53 -6.06
N HIS A 25 -7.30 -10.66 -6.68
CA HIS A 25 -8.53 -10.15 -6.06
C HIS A 25 -9.55 -11.27 -5.82
N ASN A 26 -9.71 -12.16 -6.81
CA ASN A 26 -10.63 -13.28 -6.71
C ASN A 26 -10.19 -14.28 -5.63
N LEU A 27 -8.91 -14.66 -5.60
CA LEU A 27 -8.35 -15.56 -4.59
C LEU A 27 -8.54 -14.99 -3.19
N MET A 28 -8.15 -13.73 -2.98
CA MET A 28 -8.38 -13.00 -1.73
C MET A 28 -9.84 -13.09 -1.25
N CYS A 29 -10.83 -12.86 -2.13
CA CYS A 29 -12.23 -12.95 -1.76
C CYS A 29 -12.63 -14.35 -1.29
N THR A 30 -12.11 -15.42 -1.91
CA THR A 30 -12.39 -16.79 -1.48
C THR A 30 -11.79 -17.11 -0.11
N TYR A 31 -10.56 -16.63 0.15
CA TYR A 31 -9.87 -16.83 1.43
C TYR A 31 -10.62 -16.12 2.56
N LEU A 32 -11.01 -14.87 2.34
CA LEU A 32 -11.81 -14.09 3.29
C LEU A 32 -13.16 -14.76 3.56
N TYR A 33 -13.86 -15.23 2.52
CA TYR A 33 -15.15 -15.90 2.66
C TYR A 33 -15.05 -17.13 3.58
N ALA A 34 -14.06 -17.99 3.35
CA ALA A 34 -13.80 -19.14 4.20
C ALA A 34 -13.46 -18.70 5.64
N ALA A 35 -12.60 -17.69 5.82
CA ALA A 35 -12.26 -17.17 7.14
C ALA A 35 -13.46 -16.63 7.92
N PHE A 36 -14.43 -15.97 7.26
CA PHE A 36 -15.63 -15.44 7.92
C PHE A 36 -16.61 -16.53 8.36
N SER A 37 -16.57 -17.70 7.72
CA SER A 37 -17.38 -18.86 8.10
C SER A 37 -16.87 -19.56 9.37
N LEU A 38 -15.61 -19.37 9.75
CA LEU A 38 -15.04 -20.02 10.94
C LEU A 38 -15.79 -19.62 12.23
N LYS A 39 -15.99 -20.61 13.10
CA LYS A 39 -16.55 -20.43 14.43
C LYS A 39 -15.62 -19.62 15.32
N GLN A 40 -16.17 -18.86 16.25
CA GLN A 40 -15.44 -17.94 17.11
C GLN A 40 -15.68 -18.24 18.57
N GLY A 41 -14.83 -19.10 19.13
CA GLY A 41 -14.79 -19.40 20.56
C GLY A 41 -15.78 -20.48 21.01
N GLU A 42 -15.78 -20.73 22.31
CA GLU A 42 -16.54 -21.82 22.94
C GLU A 42 -18.06 -21.63 22.85
N ALA A 43 -18.52 -20.38 22.79
CA ALA A 43 -19.94 -20.04 22.63
C ALA A 43 -20.54 -20.54 21.30
N GLU A 44 -19.71 -20.82 20.30
CA GLU A 44 -20.12 -21.37 19.00
C GLU A 44 -19.90 -22.89 18.91
N GLY A 45 -19.68 -23.56 20.05
CA GLY A 45 -19.65 -25.02 20.16
C GLY A 45 -18.25 -25.65 20.01
N LEU A 46 -17.19 -24.85 20.14
CA LEU A 46 -15.81 -25.34 20.17
C LEU A 46 -15.37 -25.66 21.61
N SER A 47 -14.49 -26.65 21.78
CA SER A 47 -13.71 -26.76 23.03
C SER A 47 -12.67 -25.63 23.12
N ALA A 48 -12.12 -25.38 24.32
CA ALA A 48 -11.08 -24.36 24.50
C ALA A 48 -9.85 -24.57 23.58
N GLY A 49 -9.42 -25.81 23.39
CA GLY A 49 -8.31 -26.15 22.49
C GLY A 49 -8.63 -25.90 21.02
N GLU A 50 -9.79 -26.35 20.57
CA GLU A 50 -10.29 -26.11 19.20
C GLU A 50 -10.50 -24.61 18.95
N ALA A 51 -11.01 -23.85 19.92
CA ALA A 51 -11.19 -22.41 19.83
C ALA A 51 -9.87 -21.67 19.61
N ILE A 52 -8.81 -22.07 20.32
CA ILE A 52 -7.46 -21.51 20.12
C ILE A 52 -6.94 -21.81 18.71
N ALA A 53 -7.10 -23.06 18.25
CA ALA A 53 -6.66 -23.47 16.92
C ALA A 53 -7.41 -22.75 15.80
N VAL A 54 -8.75 -22.75 15.84
CA VAL A 54 -9.60 -22.07 14.86
C VAL A 54 -9.34 -20.57 14.84
N ALA A 55 -9.14 -19.93 16.01
CA ALA A 55 -8.78 -18.52 16.06
C ALA A 55 -7.41 -18.24 15.42
N ARG A 56 -6.43 -19.15 15.55
CA ARG A 56 -5.14 -19.04 14.84
C ARG A 56 -5.33 -19.23 13.35
N TRP A 57 -6.03 -20.27 12.89
CA TRP A 57 -6.29 -20.49 11.46
C TRP A 57 -6.99 -19.29 10.82
N ARG A 58 -7.99 -18.71 11.48
CA ARG A 58 -8.65 -17.49 11.02
C ARG A 58 -7.65 -16.34 10.83
N ARG A 59 -6.74 -16.13 11.80
CA ARG A 59 -5.70 -15.09 11.68
C ARG A 59 -4.75 -15.37 10.51
N GLU A 60 -4.35 -16.62 10.31
CA GLU A 60 -3.48 -17.02 9.20
C GLU A 60 -4.14 -16.80 7.83
N ILE A 61 -5.37 -17.29 7.64
CA ILE A 61 -6.09 -17.13 6.36
C ILE A 61 -6.34 -15.63 6.06
N ILE A 62 -6.68 -14.83 7.06
CA ILE A 62 -6.83 -13.37 6.88
C ILE A 62 -5.49 -12.72 6.55
N ALA A 63 -4.39 -13.14 7.17
CA ALA A 63 -3.07 -12.60 6.88
C ALA A 63 -2.64 -12.93 5.43
N VAL A 64 -2.90 -14.15 4.95
CA VAL A 64 -2.73 -14.50 3.52
C VAL A 64 -3.58 -13.58 2.63
N ALA A 65 -4.85 -13.39 2.95
CA ALA A 65 -5.70 -12.48 2.18
C ALA A 65 -5.18 -11.01 2.18
N VAL A 66 -4.51 -10.56 3.25
CA VAL A 66 -3.86 -9.24 3.30
C VAL A 66 -2.59 -9.20 2.43
N GLU A 67 -1.85 -10.30 2.34
CA GLU A 67 -0.73 -10.43 1.39
C GLU A 67 -1.23 -10.38 -0.05
N GLU A 68 -2.36 -11.02 -0.37
CA GLU A 68 -3.04 -10.88 -1.67
C GLU A 68 -3.49 -9.44 -1.99
N MET A 69 -3.91 -8.67 -0.98
CA MET A 69 -4.13 -7.22 -1.17
C MET A 69 -2.83 -6.50 -1.57
N GLY A 70 -1.71 -6.93 -1.00
CA GLY A 70 -0.37 -6.46 -1.38
C GLY A 70 -0.01 -6.83 -2.82
N HIS A 71 -0.27 -8.07 -3.23
CA HIS A 71 -0.05 -8.53 -4.61
C HIS A 71 -0.87 -7.70 -5.60
N LEU A 72 -2.16 -7.50 -5.30
CA LEU A 72 -3.05 -6.66 -6.09
C LEU A 72 -2.51 -5.23 -6.27
N VAL A 73 -2.02 -4.61 -5.19
CA VAL A 73 -1.40 -3.27 -5.25
C VAL A 73 -0.13 -3.28 -6.08
N ALA A 74 0.71 -4.31 -5.96
CA ALA A 74 1.93 -4.44 -6.74
C ALA A 74 1.62 -4.54 -8.24
N VAL A 75 0.66 -5.37 -8.65
CA VAL A 75 0.21 -5.49 -10.05
C VAL A 75 -0.34 -4.16 -10.57
N TRP A 76 -1.09 -3.42 -9.75
CA TRP A 76 -1.58 -2.08 -10.13
C TRP A 76 -0.50 -1.03 -10.23
N ASN A 77 0.51 -1.06 -9.37
CA ASN A 77 1.67 -0.17 -9.50
C ASN A 77 2.46 -0.47 -10.77
N ILE A 78 2.65 -1.75 -11.14
CA ILE A 78 3.28 -2.13 -12.43
C ILE A 78 2.43 -1.64 -13.61
N THR A 79 1.13 -1.86 -13.56
CA THR A 79 0.17 -1.40 -14.58
C THR A 79 0.26 0.11 -14.78
N ALA A 80 0.20 0.87 -13.68
CA ALA A 80 0.33 2.32 -13.68
C ALA A 80 1.70 2.77 -14.21
N ALA A 81 2.79 2.11 -13.82
CA ALA A 81 4.14 2.43 -14.31
C ALA A 81 4.28 2.23 -15.83
N LEU A 82 3.61 1.23 -16.40
CA LEU A 82 3.55 0.98 -17.85
C LEU A 82 2.57 1.92 -18.59
N GLY A 83 1.97 2.89 -17.89
CA GLY A 83 1.02 3.85 -18.46
C GLY A 83 -0.43 3.33 -18.58
N GLY A 84 -0.74 2.17 -18.01
CA GLY A 84 -2.11 1.66 -17.91
C GLY A 84 -2.88 2.25 -16.73
N ALA A 85 -4.21 2.22 -16.79
CA ALA A 85 -5.06 2.61 -15.67
C ALA A 85 -5.51 1.37 -14.87
N PRO A 86 -5.29 1.31 -13.55
CA PRO A 86 -5.82 0.24 -12.70
C PRO A 86 -7.35 0.10 -12.79
N ARG A 87 -7.86 -1.14 -12.74
CA ARG A 87 -9.29 -1.44 -12.85
C ARG A 87 -9.73 -2.42 -11.77
N LEU A 88 -10.50 -1.94 -10.80
CA LEU A 88 -10.94 -2.74 -9.64
C LEU A 88 -12.28 -3.46 -9.89
N GLY A 89 -12.76 -3.49 -11.14
CA GLY A 89 -13.97 -4.20 -11.53
C GLY A 89 -13.66 -5.65 -11.88
N ARG A 90 -14.58 -6.57 -11.57
CA ARG A 90 -14.46 -8.00 -11.91
C ARG A 90 -15.83 -8.66 -12.06
N GLY A 91 -15.85 -9.86 -12.64
CA GLY A 91 -17.02 -10.74 -12.62
C GLY A 91 -17.48 -11.08 -11.20
N ASN A 92 -18.80 -11.27 -11.03
CA ASN A 92 -19.39 -11.72 -9.76
C ASN A 92 -19.29 -13.23 -9.62
N PHE A 93 -19.22 -13.72 -8.38
CA PHE A 93 -19.10 -15.15 -8.10
C PHE A 93 -20.41 -15.92 -8.33
N PRO A 94 -20.34 -17.22 -8.71
CA PRO A 94 -19.12 -17.90 -9.20
C PRO A 94 -18.70 -17.37 -10.56
N LEU A 95 -17.41 -17.42 -10.87
CA LEU A 95 -16.92 -17.02 -12.19
C LEU A 95 -17.41 -18.02 -13.25
N ASP A 96 -17.82 -17.52 -14.42
CA ASP A 96 -18.18 -18.37 -15.54
C ASP A 96 -16.92 -19.07 -16.12
N PRO A 97 -17.03 -20.34 -16.58
CA PRO A 97 -15.93 -21.03 -17.23
C PRO A 97 -15.35 -20.24 -18.41
N GLY A 98 -14.02 -20.22 -18.53
CA GLY A 98 -13.30 -19.48 -19.57
C GLY A 98 -12.79 -18.11 -19.11
N TYR A 99 -13.26 -17.60 -17.97
CA TYR A 99 -12.74 -16.35 -17.40
C TYR A 99 -11.30 -16.52 -16.90
N LEU A 100 -11.01 -17.62 -16.21
CA LEU A 100 -9.67 -18.08 -15.79
C LEU A 100 -9.37 -19.44 -16.48
N PRO A 101 -8.12 -19.95 -16.43
CA PRO A 101 -7.80 -21.26 -17.00
C PRO A 101 -8.71 -22.35 -16.41
N ALA A 102 -8.96 -23.42 -17.18
CA ALA A 102 -9.90 -24.47 -16.77
C ALA A 102 -9.62 -25.06 -15.38
N ARG A 103 -8.34 -25.12 -14.99
CA ARG A 103 -7.86 -25.66 -13.72
C ARG A 103 -7.90 -24.67 -12.55
N VAL A 104 -8.28 -23.41 -12.78
CA VAL A 104 -8.39 -22.37 -11.75
C VAL A 104 -9.88 -22.12 -11.51
N VAL A 105 -10.48 -22.97 -10.68
CA VAL A 105 -11.88 -22.82 -10.28
C VAL A 105 -11.96 -21.80 -9.15
N VAL A 106 -12.83 -20.81 -9.28
CA VAL A 106 -13.01 -19.79 -8.22
C VAL A 106 -14.49 -19.64 -7.88
N LYS A 107 -14.82 -20.02 -6.65
CA LYS A 107 -16.17 -19.90 -6.07
C LYS A 107 -16.08 -19.60 -4.57
N LEU A 108 -17.13 -18.99 -4.04
CA LEU A 108 -17.25 -18.74 -2.60
C LEU A 108 -17.75 -20.01 -1.91
N ALA A 109 -16.96 -20.55 -0.98
CA ALA A 109 -17.29 -21.75 -0.21
C ALA A 109 -16.80 -21.62 1.25
N PRO A 110 -17.55 -22.13 2.24
CA PRO A 110 -17.16 -22.07 3.65
C PRO A 110 -15.86 -22.85 3.88
N PHE A 111 -15.22 -22.58 5.01
CA PHE A 111 -14.06 -23.34 5.44
C PHE A 111 -14.46 -24.79 5.73
N ASN A 112 -13.83 -25.72 5.01
CA ASN A 112 -13.88 -27.16 5.21
C ASN A 112 -12.64 -27.77 4.54
N ASP A 113 -12.49 -29.10 4.59
CA ASP A 113 -11.33 -29.80 4.04
C ASP A 113 -11.18 -29.59 2.53
N ALA A 114 -12.28 -29.62 1.78
CA ALA A 114 -12.26 -29.42 0.34
C ALA A 114 -11.84 -27.99 -0.04
N THR A 115 -12.39 -26.98 0.64
CA THR A 115 -12.02 -25.57 0.43
C THR A 115 -10.55 -25.32 0.82
N LEU A 116 -10.09 -25.88 1.93
CA LEU A 116 -8.70 -25.75 2.36
C LEU A 116 -7.74 -26.46 1.40
N GLN A 117 -8.09 -27.67 0.95
CA GLN A 117 -7.32 -28.39 -0.06
C GLN A 117 -7.25 -27.60 -1.37
N HIS A 118 -8.35 -26.96 -1.76
CA HIS A 118 -8.39 -26.09 -2.92
C HIS A 118 -7.44 -24.88 -2.77
N PHE A 119 -7.36 -24.26 -1.60
CA PHE A 119 -6.38 -23.17 -1.35
C PHE A 119 -4.94 -23.67 -1.48
N ILE A 120 -4.63 -24.86 -0.94
CA ILE A 120 -3.32 -25.50 -1.10
C ILE A 120 -3.02 -25.76 -2.58
N TYR A 121 -4.02 -26.25 -3.32
CA TYR A 121 -3.89 -26.49 -4.75
C TYR A 121 -3.60 -25.19 -5.52
N LEU A 122 -4.30 -24.10 -5.24
CA LEU A 122 -4.11 -22.82 -5.93
C LEU A 122 -2.71 -22.23 -5.70
N GLU A 123 -2.20 -22.33 -4.46
CA GLU A 123 -0.90 -21.78 -4.05
C GLU A 123 0.27 -22.75 -4.31
N ARG A 124 0.03 -23.90 -4.92
CA ARG A 124 1.05 -24.95 -5.05
C ARG A 124 2.22 -24.53 -5.95
N PRO A 125 3.47 -24.90 -5.61
CA PRO A 125 4.59 -24.79 -6.53
C PRO A 125 4.34 -25.54 -7.84
N GLU A 126 4.93 -25.08 -8.95
CA GLU A 126 4.78 -25.68 -10.28
C GLU A 126 5.04 -27.21 -10.33
N GLN A 127 5.95 -27.73 -9.49
CA GLN A 127 6.28 -29.16 -9.45
C GLN A 127 5.39 -30.00 -8.51
N SER A 128 4.41 -29.39 -7.84
CA SER A 128 3.54 -30.08 -6.88
C SER A 128 2.51 -30.97 -7.58
N ASP A 129 2.30 -32.16 -7.03
CA ASP A 129 1.28 -33.13 -7.43
C ASP A 129 0.03 -33.10 -6.53
N GLU A 130 -0.10 -32.08 -5.68
CA GLU A 130 -1.29 -31.87 -4.84
C GLU A 130 -2.57 -31.89 -5.69
N ALA A 131 -3.52 -32.74 -5.29
CA ALA A 131 -4.83 -32.81 -5.93
C ALA A 131 -5.69 -31.62 -5.49
N ASP A 132 -6.63 -31.23 -6.35
CA ASP A 132 -7.62 -30.22 -5.97
C ASP A 132 -8.65 -30.79 -4.98
N GLY A 133 -9.31 -29.91 -4.22
CA GLY A 133 -10.33 -30.29 -3.26
C GLY A 133 -11.60 -30.85 -3.90
N ASP A 134 -12.32 -31.70 -3.16
CA ASP A 134 -13.57 -32.29 -3.64
C ASP A 134 -14.58 -31.22 -4.05
N GLY A 135 -15.09 -31.33 -5.28
CA GLY A 135 -16.02 -30.36 -5.86
C GLY A 135 -15.37 -29.07 -6.41
N PHE A 136 -14.04 -28.98 -6.46
CA PHE A 136 -13.30 -27.92 -7.15
C PHE A 136 -12.65 -28.37 -8.47
N ALA A 137 -12.71 -29.65 -8.80
CA ALA A 137 -12.27 -30.15 -10.09
C ALA A 137 -12.97 -29.43 -11.26
N ALA A 138 -12.19 -29.12 -12.29
CA ALA A 138 -12.69 -28.49 -13.51
C ALA A 138 -13.83 -29.32 -14.14
N GLU A 139 -15.04 -28.76 -14.22
CA GLU A 139 -16.19 -29.43 -14.86
C GLU A 139 -15.91 -29.77 -16.33
N ARG A 140 -15.08 -28.96 -17.00
CA ARG A 140 -14.65 -29.15 -18.38
C ARG A 140 -13.25 -28.63 -18.58
N LEU A 141 -12.38 -29.44 -19.17
CA LEU A 141 -11.10 -28.98 -19.69
C LEU A 141 -11.32 -28.24 -21.02
N PHE A 142 -10.80 -27.02 -21.10
CA PHE A 142 -10.80 -26.19 -22.29
C PHE A 142 -9.47 -25.44 -22.37
N THR A 143 -9.12 -24.99 -23.58
CA THR A 143 -7.95 -24.15 -23.83
C THR A 143 -8.41 -22.75 -24.19
N ARG A 144 -7.84 -21.73 -23.56
CA ARG A 144 -8.07 -20.31 -23.85
C ARG A 144 -7.01 -19.79 -24.82
N GLY A 145 -7.43 -18.91 -25.71
CA GLY A 145 -6.52 -18.25 -26.65
C GLY A 145 -6.02 -19.14 -27.78
N THR A 146 -4.95 -18.69 -28.44
CA THR A 146 -4.32 -19.37 -29.58
C THR A 146 -2.84 -18.96 -29.65
N ASP A 147 -1.98 -19.87 -30.09
CA ASP A 147 -0.56 -19.57 -30.37
C ASP A 147 -0.36 -18.69 -31.62
N ALA A 148 -1.45 -18.43 -32.37
CA ALA A 148 -1.40 -17.56 -33.54
C ALA A 148 -1.07 -16.12 -33.13
N LYS A 149 -0.14 -15.48 -33.84
CA LYS A 149 0.15 -14.05 -33.66
C LYS A 149 -1.12 -13.22 -33.93
N ARG A 150 -1.56 -12.45 -32.94
CA ARG A 150 -2.71 -11.55 -32.99
C ARG A 150 -2.32 -10.18 -32.45
N LEU A 151 -2.94 -9.14 -33.00
CA LEU A 151 -2.87 -7.78 -32.43
C LEU A 151 -3.79 -7.64 -31.22
N THR A 152 -4.97 -8.25 -31.28
CA THR A 152 -5.91 -8.33 -30.16
C THR A 152 -5.32 -9.22 -29.06
N PRO A 153 -5.18 -8.72 -27.82
CA PRO A 153 -4.80 -9.57 -26.69
C PRO A 153 -5.79 -10.71 -26.51
N MET A 154 -5.29 -11.86 -26.10
CA MET A 154 -6.11 -13.03 -25.79
C MET A 154 -5.69 -13.58 -24.45
N ALA A 155 -6.66 -14.12 -23.70
CA ALA A 155 -6.40 -14.89 -22.50
C ALA A 155 -5.42 -16.03 -22.80
N ARG A 156 -4.57 -16.34 -21.82
CA ARG A 156 -3.54 -17.38 -21.91
C ARG A 156 -3.76 -18.43 -20.84
N ASP A 157 -3.51 -19.69 -21.15
CA ASP A 157 -3.56 -20.72 -20.13
C ASP A 157 -2.25 -20.84 -19.36
N TYR A 158 -2.40 -21.17 -18.09
CA TYR A 158 -1.33 -21.47 -17.14
C TYR A 158 -1.84 -22.52 -16.14
N ASP A 159 -0.94 -23.35 -15.64
CA ASP A 159 -1.25 -24.43 -14.71
C ASP A 159 -1.13 -24.00 -13.24
N THR A 160 -0.24 -23.05 -12.94
CA THR A 160 -0.05 -22.44 -11.61
C THR A 160 0.09 -20.92 -11.71
N VAL A 161 -0.12 -20.23 -10.58
CA VAL A 161 0.05 -18.78 -10.46
C VAL A 161 1.50 -18.39 -10.75
N GLY A 162 2.48 -19.17 -10.29
CA GLY A 162 3.91 -18.98 -10.55
C GLY A 162 4.28 -19.07 -12.03
N HIS A 163 3.72 -20.05 -12.77
CA HIS A 163 3.91 -20.12 -14.23
C HIS A 163 3.38 -18.85 -14.92
N PHE A 164 2.23 -18.33 -14.47
CA PHE A 164 1.68 -17.10 -15.03
C PHE A 164 2.60 -15.89 -14.81
N TYR A 165 3.09 -15.69 -13.59
CA TYR A 165 4.01 -14.58 -13.27
C TYR A 165 5.41 -14.75 -13.89
N ALA A 166 5.89 -15.98 -14.08
CA ALA A 166 7.11 -16.26 -14.82
C ALA A 166 6.97 -15.81 -16.29
N THR A 167 5.81 -16.07 -16.89
CA THR A 167 5.47 -15.62 -18.25
C THR A 167 5.40 -14.09 -18.33
N LEU A 168 4.70 -13.44 -17.39
CA LEU A 168 4.67 -11.96 -17.29
C LEU A 168 6.07 -11.35 -17.16
N SER A 169 6.94 -11.99 -16.39
CA SER A 169 8.33 -11.56 -16.21
C SER A 169 9.14 -11.68 -17.51
N ALA A 170 8.94 -12.75 -18.29
CA ALA A 170 9.59 -12.93 -19.59
C ALA A 170 9.10 -11.90 -20.61
N ASP A 171 7.78 -11.71 -20.67
CA ASP A 171 7.11 -10.74 -21.54
C ASP A 171 7.59 -9.31 -21.26
N LEU A 172 7.66 -8.91 -19.97
CA LEU A 172 8.15 -7.59 -19.58
C LEU A 172 9.61 -7.38 -19.99
N ARG A 173 10.48 -8.38 -19.80
CA ARG A 173 11.89 -8.29 -20.23
C ARG A 173 12.00 -8.13 -21.74
N ALA A 174 11.22 -8.89 -22.51
CA ALA A 174 11.20 -8.80 -23.96
C ALA A 174 10.74 -7.41 -24.44
N PHE A 175 9.69 -6.88 -23.82
CA PHE A 175 9.17 -5.53 -24.13
C PHE A 175 10.18 -4.43 -23.82
N VAL A 176 10.83 -4.49 -22.65
CA VAL A 176 11.86 -3.51 -22.25
C VAL A 176 13.09 -3.62 -23.17
N ALA A 177 13.46 -4.82 -23.61
CA ALA A 177 14.56 -5.00 -24.55
C ALA A 177 14.27 -4.38 -25.94
N GLU A 178 13.00 -4.40 -26.37
CA GLU A 178 12.59 -3.80 -27.65
C GLU A 178 12.42 -2.28 -27.56
N HIS A 179 11.79 -1.78 -26.50
CA HIS A 179 11.38 -0.36 -26.42
C HIS A 179 12.30 0.51 -25.55
N GLY A 180 13.14 -0.08 -24.70
CA GLY A 180 13.94 0.62 -23.70
C GLY A 180 13.14 0.95 -22.42
N GLU A 181 13.86 1.17 -21.31
CA GLU A 181 13.27 1.41 -19.98
C GLU A 181 12.35 2.65 -19.96
N ASP A 182 12.83 3.79 -20.43
CA ASP A 182 12.08 5.06 -20.36
C ASP A 182 10.77 5.00 -21.16
N ALA A 183 10.79 4.36 -22.33
CA ALA A 183 9.59 4.18 -23.14
C ALA A 183 8.67 3.13 -22.51
N ALA A 184 9.21 2.06 -21.93
CA ALA A 184 8.42 1.03 -21.27
C ALA A 184 7.69 1.57 -20.03
N PHE A 185 8.38 2.31 -19.16
CA PHE A 185 7.87 2.83 -17.90
C PHE A 185 7.48 4.31 -18.01
N CYS A 186 6.54 4.60 -18.91
CA CYS A 186 6.11 5.95 -19.25
C CYS A 186 5.00 6.53 -18.35
N GLY A 187 4.51 5.77 -17.37
CA GLY A 187 3.42 6.19 -16.49
C GLY A 187 3.86 7.17 -15.40
N ASP A 188 2.91 8.00 -14.93
CA ASP A 188 3.17 8.89 -13.80
C ASP A 188 3.28 8.09 -12.50
N ARG A 189 4.50 8.03 -11.95
CA ARG A 189 4.79 7.33 -10.70
C ARG A 189 3.95 7.82 -9.53
N TRP A 190 3.49 9.07 -9.53
CA TRP A 190 2.68 9.61 -8.44
C TRP A 190 1.25 9.10 -8.44
N LEU A 191 0.80 8.47 -9.52
CA LEU A 191 -0.49 7.78 -9.54
C LEU A 191 -0.45 6.43 -8.81
N GLN A 192 0.73 5.84 -8.63
CA GLN A 192 0.91 4.59 -7.89
C GLN A 192 0.59 4.74 -6.40
N LEU A 193 0.38 3.63 -5.69
CA LEU A 193 0.25 3.61 -4.23
C LEU A 193 1.60 3.29 -3.59
N GLY A 194 2.12 4.23 -2.80
CA GLY A 194 3.38 4.09 -2.09
C GLY A 194 3.20 3.90 -0.57
N PRO A 195 4.31 3.74 0.17
CA PRO A 195 4.30 3.68 1.62
C PRO A 195 3.72 4.93 2.30
N GLU A 196 3.64 6.04 1.57
CA GLU A 196 3.02 7.29 1.99
C GLU A 196 1.51 7.16 2.18
N GLU A 197 0.84 6.29 1.41
CA GLU A 197 -0.60 6.07 1.50
C GLU A 197 -0.97 4.73 2.14
N LEU A 198 -0.17 3.68 1.94
CA LEU A 198 -0.56 2.31 2.29
C LEU A 198 0.60 1.49 2.82
N THR A 199 0.45 0.93 4.02
CA THR A 199 1.42 0.01 4.62
C THR A 199 1.11 -1.44 4.27
N LEU A 200 1.27 -1.82 3.00
CA LEU A 200 1.24 -3.21 2.53
C LEU A 200 2.56 -3.57 1.83
N GLY A 201 2.96 -4.84 1.86
CA GLY A 201 4.24 -5.29 1.29
C GLY A 201 4.45 -4.86 -0.16
N GLY A 202 3.38 -4.93 -0.97
CA GLY A 202 3.37 -4.54 -2.39
C GLY A 202 3.13 -3.06 -2.69
N ALA A 203 2.86 -2.21 -1.69
CA ALA A 203 2.71 -0.76 -1.85
C ALA A 203 4.06 -0.06 -2.00
N ARG A 204 4.78 -0.40 -3.08
CA ARG A 204 6.10 0.15 -3.43
C ARG A 204 6.06 0.70 -4.83
N HIS A 205 6.72 1.85 -5.03
CA HIS A 205 6.81 2.47 -6.33
C HIS A 205 7.61 1.59 -7.31
N VAL A 206 7.02 1.32 -8.47
CA VAL A 206 7.62 0.68 -9.63
C VAL A 206 8.18 1.76 -10.54
N LEU A 207 9.50 1.81 -10.65
CA LEU A 207 10.24 2.86 -11.36
C LEU A 207 10.87 2.38 -12.67
N CYS A 208 11.16 1.08 -12.75
CA CYS A 208 11.80 0.44 -13.90
C CYS A 208 11.59 -1.07 -13.88
N SER A 209 12.13 -1.77 -14.89
CA SER A 209 12.02 -3.23 -15.03
C SER A 209 12.51 -3.97 -13.81
N LYS A 210 13.61 -3.51 -13.19
CA LYS A 210 14.17 -4.11 -11.97
C LYS A 210 13.16 -4.14 -10.82
N THR A 211 12.47 -3.02 -10.58
CA THR A 211 11.47 -2.92 -9.51
C THR A 211 10.20 -3.69 -9.82
N ALA A 212 9.78 -3.74 -11.09
CA ALA A 212 8.62 -4.53 -11.52
C ALA A 212 8.88 -6.04 -11.39
N LEU A 213 10.04 -6.51 -11.87
CA LEU A 213 10.44 -7.91 -11.76
C LEU A 213 10.60 -8.34 -10.30
N ALA A 214 11.14 -7.47 -9.43
CA ALA A 214 11.22 -7.73 -8.00
C ALA A 214 9.82 -7.85 -7.34
N ALA A 215 8.83 -7.11 -7.84
CA ALA A 215 7.46 -7.22 -7.37
C ALA A 215 6.80 -8.55 -7.80
N PHE A 216 6.93 -8.97 -9.07
CA PHE A 216 6.47 -10.29 -9.51
C PHE A 216 7.12 -11.43 -8.71
N ASP A 217 8.42 -11.34 -8.51
CA ASP A 217 9.21 -12.31 -7.76
C ASP A 217 8.84 -12.35 -6.27
N ALA A 218 8.42 -11.23 -5.68
CA ALA A 218 7.87 -11.21 -4.32
C ALA A 218 6.50 -11.93 -4.25
N ILE A 219 5.61 -11.69 -5.22
CA ILE A 219 4.29 -12.35 -5.31
C ILE A 219 4.46 -13.87 -5.36
N VAL A 220 5.29 -14.37 -6.29
CA VAL A 220 5.54 -15.81 -6.43
C VAL A 220 6.11 -16.43 -5.16
N ARG A 221 7.08 -15.77 -4.51
CA ARG A 221 7.67 -16.28 -3.26
C ARG A 221 6.71 -16.28 -2.08
N GLN A 222 5.78 -15.34 -2.03
CA GLN A 222 4.77 -15.27 -0.97
C GLN A 222 3.72 -16.37 -1.16
N GLY A 223 3.22 -16.57 -2.38
CA GLY A 223 2.28 -17.65 -2.71
C GLY A 223 2.89 -19.05 -2.58
N GLU A 224 3.78 -19.41 -3.52
CA GLU A 224 4.31 -20.77 -3.68
C GLU A 224 5.55 -21.05 -2.82
N GLY A 225 6.24 -20.01 -2.35
CA GLY A 225 7.56 -20.12 -1.72
C GLY A 225 8.73 -19.96 -2.69
N ALA A 226 9.95 -20.05 -2.17
CA ALA A 226 11.14 -20.15 -3.02
C ALA A 226 11.35 -21.63 -3.45
N PRO A 227 12.11 -21.91 -4.53
CA PRO A 227 12.47 -23.27 -4.93
C PRO A 227 13.17 -24.12 -3.84
N SER A 228 13.53 -23.50 -2.72
CA SER A 228 14.17 -24.12 -1.55
C SER A 228 13.30 -24.10 -0.28
N ASP A 229 11.97 -24.11 -0.42
CA ASP A 229 10.96 -24.05 0.66
C ASP A 229 11.08 -22.81 1.57
N SER A 230 10.06 -21.94 1.51
CA SER A 230 9.86 -20.90 2.52
C SER A 230 8.77 -21.38 3.48
N GLU A 231 9.13 -21.64 4.74
CA GLU A 231 8.19 -22.03 5.82
C GLU A 231 7.03 -21.02 6.01
N GLN A 232 7.11 -19.82 5.40
CA GLN A 232 6.14 -18.75 5.52
C GLN A 232 5.27 -18.52 4.27
N SER A 233 5.40 -19.34 3.22
CA SER A 233 4.56 -19.22 2.01
C SER A 233 3.09 -19.51 2.27
N HIS A 234 2.19 -19.02 1.41
CA HIS A 234 0.75 -19.28 1.50
C HIS A 234 0.48 -20.78 1.45
N TYR A 235 1.13 -21.48 0.51
CA TYR A 235 1.09 -22.94 0.41
C TYR A 235 1.39 -23.65 1.74
N GLN A 236 2.54 -23.34 2.35
CA GLN A 236 2.96 -24.00 3.59
C GLN A 236 2.04 -23.65 4.77
N ARG A 237 1.52 -22.41 4.82
CA ARG A 237 0.59 -21.97 5.86
C ARG A 237 -0.76 -22.69 5.76
N PHE A 238 -1.32 -22.85 4.56
CA PHE A 238 -2.53 -23.64 4.37
C PHE A 238 -2.29 -25.14 4.64
N ALA A 239 -1.15 -25.69 4.22
CA ALA A 239 -0.77 -27.08 4.50
C ALA A 239 -0.60 -27.35 6.01
N ALA A 240 -0.08 -26.39 6.77
CA ALA A 240 0.01 -26.46 8.22
C ALA A 240 -1.39 -26.48 8.87
N ILE A 241 -2.33 -25.64 8.40
CA ILE A 241 -3.73 -25.68 8.85
C ILE A 241 -4.35 -27.05 8.54
N ARG A 242 -4.12 -27.62 7.35
CA ARG A 242 -4.65 -28.94 6.96
C ARG A 242 -4.16 -30.04 7.91
N THR A 243 -2.87 -30.02 8.23
CA THR A 243 -2.24 -30.99 9.14
C THR A 243 -2.87 -30.92 10.53
N GLU A 244 -3.07 -29.72 11.06
CA GLU A 244 -3.66 -29.54 12.38
C GLU A 244 -5.17 -29.86 12.40
N LEU A 245 -5.91 -29.51 11.34
CA LEU A 245 -7.31 -29.87 11.17
C LEU A 245 -7.50 -31.40 11.21
N ALA A 246 -6.66 -32.14 10.49
CA ALA A 246 -6.69 -33.60 10.49
C ALA A 246 -6.41 -34.16 11.89
N ALA A 247 -5.45 -33.60 12.62
CA ALA A 247 -5.13 -34.03 13.98
C ALA A 247 -6.30 -33.78 14.96
N LEU A 248 -6.94 -32.61 14.90
CA LEU A 248 -8.09 -32.28 15.74
C LEU A 248 -9.30 -33.16 15.44
N ARG A 249 -9.56 -33.50 14.16
CA ARG A 249 -10.63 -34.42 13.79
C ARG A 249 -10.36 -35.88 14.16
N ALA A 250 -9.10 -36.29 14.13
CA ALA A 250 -8.71 -37.60 14.65
C ALA A 250 -8.99 -37.71 16.16
N ALA A 251 -8.79 -36.62 16.91
CA ALA A 251 -9.11 -36.55 18.33
C ALA A 251 -10.62 -36.40 18.62
N ASN A 252 -11.34 -35.65 17.78
CA ASN A 252 -12.77 -35.40 17.88
C ASN A 252 -13.44 -35.51 16.49
N PRO A 253 -14.01 -36.67 16.13
CA PRO A 253 -14.68 -36.84 14.83
C PRO A 253 -15.90 -35.92 14.61
N GLY A 254 -16.47 -35.36 15.68
CA GLY A 254 -17.57 -34.40 15.61
C GLY A 254 -17.11 -32.94 15.48
N PHE A 255 -15.80 -32.68 15.42
CA PHE A 255 -15.26 -31.34 15.31
C PHE A 255 -15.55 -30.72 13.95
N ASP A 256 -16.36 -29.65 13.98
CA ASP A 256 -16.66 -28.81 12.83
C ASP A 256 -16.24 -27.36 13.11
N PRO A 257 -15.17 -26.85 12.47
CA PRO A 257 -14.61 -25.54 12.75
C PRO A 257 -15.41 -24.37 12.17
N ALA A 258 -16.40 -24.61 11.32
CA ALA A 258 -17.09 -23.56 10.57
C ALA A 258 -18.61 -23.63 10.72
N TRP A 259 -19.27 -22.51 10.43
CA TRP A 259 -20.68 -22.49 10.12
C TRP A 259 -20.89 -22.99 8.68
N PRO A 260 -22.01 -23.69 8.39
CA PRO A 260 -22.32 -24.23 7.07
C PRO A 260 -22.80 -23.10 6.13
N ALA A 261 -21.97 -22.08 5.93
CA ALA A 261 -22.27 -20.95 5.07
C ALA A 261 -22.45 -21.40 3.61
N ALA A 262 -23.35 -20.73 2.90
CA ALA A 262 -23.71 -21.05 1.53
C ALA A 262 -22.51 -21.15 0.58
N THR A 263 -22.63 -21.98 -0.44
CA THR A 263 -21.73 -21.90 -1.60
C THR A 263 -22.34 -20.91 -2.60
N ASN A 264 -21.56 -19.92 -3.02
CA ASN A 264 -21.98 -18.83 -3.89
C ASN A 264 -23.34 -18.21 -3.50
N PRO A 265 -23.41 -17.53 -2.34
CA PRO A 265 -24.63 -16.85 -1.93
C PRO A 265 -25.00 -15.74 -2.94
N VAL A 266 -26.30 -15.54 -3.19
CA VAL A 266 -26.81 -14.47 -4.06
C VAL A 266 -28.01 -13.77 -3.45
N LEU A 267 -28.06 -12.43 -3.59
CA LEU A 267 -29.16 -11.60 -3.08
C LEU A 267 -30.43 -11.66 -3.95
N ARG A 268 -30.26 -11.99 -5.23
CA ARG A 268 -31.37 -12.07 -6.19
C ARG A 268 -31.54 -13.50 -6.63
N ARG A 269 -32.80 -13.93 -6.78
CA ARG A 269 -33.13 -15.25 -7.32
C ARG A 269 -32.45 -15.42 -8.68
N PRO A 270 -31.50 -16.36 -8.82
CA PRO A 270 -30.72 -16.48 -10.05
C PRO A 270 -31.57 -17.12 -11.15
N PRO A 271 -31.43 -16.68 -12.41
CA PRO A 271 -32.10 -17.33 -13.55
C PRO A 271 -31.55 -18.75 -13.81
N ARG A 272 -30.30 -19.00 -13.42
CA ARG A 272 -29.63 -20.31 -13.44
C ARG A 272 -29.23 -20.67 -12.00
N PRO A 273 -30.05 -21.45 -11.27
CA PRO A 273 -29.85 -21.72 -9.84
C PRO A 273 -28.70 -22.68 -9.54
N GLU A 274 -28.15 -23.37 -10.54
CA GLU A 274 -27.11 -24.36 -10.37
C GLU A 274 -25.87 -23.74 -9.69
N GLY A 275 -25.42 -24.36 -8.60
CA GLY A 275 -24.24 -23.95 -7.86
C GLY A 275 -24.36 -22.62 -7.10
N ARG A 276 -25.58 -22.08 -6.91
CA ARG A 276 -25.86 -20.81 -6.22
C ARG A 276 -26.90 -20.98 -5.13
N VAL A 277 -26.74 -20.30 -4.01
CA VAL A 277 -27.74 -20.27 -2.92
C VAL A 277 -28.39 -18.89 -2.87
N TRP A 278 -29.68 -18.82 -3.15
CA TRP A 278 -30.43 -17.59 -2.98
C TRP A 278 -30.72 -17.34 -1.49
N LEU A 279 -30.37 -16.15 -1.02
CA LEU A 279 -30.65 -15.73 0.36
C LEU A 279 -32.10 -15.27 0.47
N GLU A 280 -32.96 -16.13 1.02
CA GLU A 280 -34.39 -15.87 1.24
C GLU A 280 -34.65 -15.25 2.60
N ASN A 281 -33.76 -15.50 3.58
CA ASN A 281 -33.89 -14.91 4.90
C ASN A 281 -33.69 -13.38 4.83
N PRO A 282 -34.66 -12.55 5.25
CA PRO A 282 -34.57 -11.10 5.13
C PRO A 282 -33.38 -10.50 5.91
N ALA A 283 -33.16 -10.95 7.15
CA ALA A 283 -32.05 -10.46 7.98
C ALA A 283 -30.68 -10.75 7.35
N ALA A 284 -30.53 -11.93 6.73
CA ALA A 284 -29.33 -12.29 5.99
C ALA A 284 -29.15 -11.45 4.73
N ALA A 285 -30.22 -11.28 3.94
CA ALA A 285 -30.18 -10.50 2.71
C ALA A 285 -29.83 -9.03 2.98
N GLU A 286 -30.41 -8.41 4.01
CA GLU A 286 -30.10 -7.04 4.42
C GLU A 286 -28.65 -6.88 4.91
N THR A 287 -28.17 -7.83 5.73
CA THR A 287 -26.78 -7.84 6.19
C THR A 287 -25.81 -7.88 5.01
N VAL A 288 -26.07 -8.78 4.06
CA VAL A 288 -25.22 -8.97 2.87
C VAL A 288 -25.32 -7.78 1.91
N ASP A 289 -26.46 -7.09 1.84
CA ASP A 289 -26.59 -5.86 1.04
C ASP A 289 -25.70 -4.73 1.57
N VAL A 290 -25.76 -4.45 2.88
CA VAL A 290 -24.89 -3.43 3.50
C VAL A 290 -23.41 -3.79 3.36
N ALA A 291 -23.07 -5.08 3.52
CA ALA A 291 -21.71 -5.57 3.31
C ALA A 291 -21.25 -5.34 1.86
N ASN A 292 -22.02 -5.78 0.87
CA ASN A 292 -21.70 -5.60 -0.54
C ASN A 292 -21.60 -4.13 -0.95
N ALA A 293 -22.48 -3.27 -0.41
CA ALA A 293 -22.44 -1.85 -0.69
C ALA A 293 -21.19 -1.17 -0.09
N SER A 294 -20.74 -1.61 1.09
CA SER A 294 -19.48 -1.17 1.71
C SER A 294 -18.27 -1.61 0.90
N TYR A 295 -18.26 -2.87 0.46
CA TYR A 295 -17.23 -3.44 -0.42
C TYR A 295 -17.18 -2.72 -1.77
N GLY A 296 -18.32 -2.45 -2.41
CA GLY A 296 -18.38 -1.72 -3.68
C GLY A 296 -17.84 -0.29 -3.59
N LEU A 297 -18.11 0.41 -2.48
CA LEU A 297 -17.53 1.73 -2.24
C LEU A 297 -16.02 1.66 -1.99
N MET A 298 -15.54 0.66 -1.24
CA MET A 298 -14.11 0.43 -1.02
C MET A 298 -13.37 0.30 -2.35
N LEU A 299 -13.85 -0.56 -3.26
CA LEU A 299 -13.22 -0.74 -4.58
C LEU A 299 -13.18 0.55 -5.39
N ARG A 300 -14.25 1.35 -5.34
CA ARG A 300 -14.29 2.65 -6.05
C ARG A 300 -13.30 3.65 -5.46
N LEU A 301 -13.17 3.70 -4.13
CA LEU A 301 -12.19 4.58 -3.47
C LEU A 301 -10.75 4.19 -3.81
N LEU A 302 -10.46 2.89 -3.88
CA LEU A 302 -9.16 2.40 -4.36
C LEU A 302 -8.93 2.81 -5.82
N ALA A 303 -9.89 2.60 -6.71
CA ALA A 303 -9.79 3.05 -8.11
C ALA A 303 -9.56 4.58 -8.19
N GLN A 304 -10.28 5.36 -7.38
CA GLN A 304 -10.15 6.81 -7.32
C GLN A 304 -8.74 7.26 -6.90
N SER A 305 -8.12 6.55 -5.95
CA SER A 305 -6.78 6.89 -5.45
C SER A 305 -5.69 6.81 -6.53
N TYR A 306 -5.87 5.95 -7.54
CA TYR A 306 -4.96 5.84 -8.69
C TYR A 306 -5.16 6.93 -9.75
N LEU A 307 -6.19 7.78 -9.63
CA LEU A 307 -6.35 8.99 -10.45
C LEU A 307 -5.79 10.25 -9.75
N MET A 308 -5.33 10.11 -8.51
CA MET A 308 -4.81 11.23 -7.72
C MET A 308 -3.28 11.12 -7.65
N PRO A 309 -2.54 12.12 -8.15
CA PRO A 309 -1.11 12.21 -7.93
C PRO A 309 -0.81 12.36 -6.43
N GLY A 310 0.08 11.53 -5.91
CA GLY A 310 0.63 11.60 -4.57
C GLY A 310 1.93 12.41 -4.50
N PRO A 311 2.43 12.72 -3.29
CA PRO A 311 1.71 12.57 -2.02
C PRO A 311 0.58 13.60 -1.92
N SER A 312 -0.61 13.17 -1.51
CA SER A 312 -1.79 14.03 -1.39
C SER A 312 -2.64 13.62 -0.19
N ALA A 313 -3.02 14.58 0.64
CA ALA A 313 -3.89 14.32 1.79
C ALA A 313 -5.23 13.70 1.37
N GLU A 314 -5.77 14.12 0.22
CA GLU A 314 -7.00 13.55 -0.32
C GLU A 314 -6.79 12.12 -0.81
N LYS A 315 -5.65 11.83 -1.45
CA LYS A 315 -5.29 10.46 -1.87
C LYS A 315 -5.16 9.53 -0.66
N SER A 316 -4.38 9.94 0.35
CA SER A 316 -4.22 9.18 1.60
C SER A 316 -5.57 8.96 2.29
N LEU A 317 -6.45 9.96 2.29
CA LEU A 317 -7.80 9.83 2.85
C LEU A 317 -8.65 8.80 2.09
N HIS A 318 -8.62 8.78 0.75
CA HIS A 318 -9.35 7.77 -0.03
C HIS A 318 -8.88 6.35 0.29
N VAL A 319 -7.57 6.16 0.40
CA VAL A 319 -6.97 4.87 0.78
C VAL A 319 -7.35 4.47 2.20
N ASP A 320 -7.26 5.39 3.16
CA ASP A 320 -7.65 5.15 4.56
C ASP A 320 -9.13 4.80 4.71
N LEU A 321 -10.01 5.50 3.98
CA LEU A 321 -11.44 5.21 3.94
C LEU A 321 -11.70 3.81 3.35
N ALA A 322 -11.00 3.45 2.26
CA ALA A 322 -11.13 2.12 1.66
C ALA A 322 -10.69 1.00 2.62
N VAL A 323 -9.50 1.10 3.21
CA VAL A 323 -9.00 0.12 4.19
C VAL A 323 -9.95 0.01 5.39
N SER A 324 -10.48 1.13 5.85
CA SER A 324 -11.42 1.15 6.99
C SER A 324 -12.80 0.59 6.63
N LEU A 325 -13.26 0.71 5.38
CA LEU A 325 -14.49 0.04 4.91
C LEU A 325 -14.35 -1.48 4.98
N MET A 326 -13.17 -2.05 4.72
CA MET A 326 -12.93 -3.48 4.90
C MET A 326 -13.09 -3.92 6.37
N ARG A 327 -12.69 -3.05 7.32
CA ARG A 327 -12.88 -3.30 8.76
C ARG A 327 -14.35 -3.24 9.15
N ALA A 328 -15.15 -2.39 8.52
CA ALA A 328 -16.60 -2.34 8.72
C ALA A 328 -17.34 -3.51 8.04
N PHE A 329 -16.85 -3.96 6.89
CA PHE A 329 -17.35 -5.10 6.14
C PHE A 329 -17.20 -6.42 6.90
N THR A 330 -16.05 -6.63 7.54
CA THR A 330 -15.70 -7.88 8.24
C THR A 330 -16.78 -8.37 9.23
N PRO A 331 -17.23 -7.57 10.22
CA PRO A 331 -18.25 -8.03 11.17
C PRO A 331 -19.61 -8.30 10.49
N LEU A 332 -19.97 -7.59 9.41
CA LEU A 332 -21.18 -7.89 8.63
C LEU A 332 -21.06 -9.25 7.93
N ALA A 333 -19.90 -9.54 7.35
CA ALA A 333 -19.64 -10.80 6.68
C ALA A 333 -19.70 -11.99 7.62
N GLU A 334 -19.13 -11.85 8.81
CA GLU A 334 -19.20 -12.86 9.87
C GLU A 334 -20.60 -13.03 10.42
N HIS A 335 -21.34 -11.93 10.59
CA HIS A 335 -22.73 -11.99 11.00
C HIS A 335 -23.59 -12.74 9.98
N ALA A 336 -23.42 -12.45 8.68
CA ALA A 336 -24.11 -13.17 7.62
C ALA A 336 -23.87 -14.69 7.67
N ALA A 337 -22.64 -15.13 7.93
CA ALA A 337 -22.30 -16.56 8.07
C ALA A 337 -23.03 -17.27 9.25
N ARG A 338 -23.64 -16.51 10.16
CA ARG A 338 -24.37 -17.02 11.34
C ARG A 338 -25.89 -16.93 11.19
N LEU A 339 -26.38 -16.34 10.11
CA LEU A 339 -27.80 -16.26 9.80
C LEU A 339 -28.19 -17.41 8.88
N PRO A 340 -29.42 -17.95 8.98
CA PRO A 340 -29.90 -18.96 8.04
C PRO A 340 -29.99 -18.36 6.62
N ALA A 341 -29.70 -19.16 5.59
CA ALA A 341 -29.82 -18.73 4.21
C ALA A 341 -31.30 -18.55 3.80
N GLY A 342 -32.17 -19.46 4.24
CA GLY A 342 -33.57 -19.49 3.83
C GLY A 342 -34.22 -20.85 4.01
N ASP A 343 -35.54 -20.89 3.93
CA ASP A 343 -36.33 -22.12 4.15
C ASP A 343 -36.10 -23.17 3.04
N SER A 344 -35.75 -22.75 1.82
CA SER A 344 -35.44 -23.69 0.73
C SER A 344 -34.10 -24.43 0.92
N HIS A 345 -33.25 -23.99 1.87
CA HIS A 345 -31.95 -24.59 2.17
C HIS A 345 -31.80 -24.82 3.68
N PRO A 346 -32.58 -25.76 4.26
CA PRO A 346 -32.56 -26.00 5.70
C PRO A 346 -31.17 -26.42 6.19
N GLY A 347 -30.70 -25.79 7.27
CA GLY A 347 -29.37 -26.02 7.82
C GLY A 347 -28.23 -25.31 7.07
N CYS A 348 -28.51 -24.65 5.95
CA CYS A 348 -27.54 -23.77 5.27
C CYS A 348 -27.58 -22.39 5.89
N HIS A 349 -26.41 -21.84 6.19
CA HIS A 349 -26.24 -20.46 6.60
C HIS A 349 -26.00 -19.56 5.40
N ALA A 350 -26.23 -18.26 5.55
CA ALA A 350 -25.93 -17.28 4.54
C ALA A 350 -24.42 -17.01 4.46
N GLY A 351 -24.04 -16.06 3.62
CA GLY A 351 -22.68 -15.57 3.50
C GLY A 351 -22.64 -14.38 2.55
N VAL A 352 -21.57 -13.60 2.62
CA VAL A 352 -21.40 -12.44 1.72
C VAL A 352 -21.10 -12.89 0.31
N SER A 353 -21.69 -12.23 -0.67
CA SER A 353 -21.50 -12.57 -2.08
C SER A 353 -20.34 -11.83 -2.76
N PHE A 354 -19.74 -10.84 -2.07
CA PHE A 354 -18.76 -9.91 -2.64
C PHE A 354 -19.23 -9.37 -3.99
N THR A 355 -20.52 -9.05 -4.10
CA THR A 355 -21.13 -8.58 -5.34
C THR A 355 -20.48 -7.24 -5.70
N ALA A 356 -19.71 -7.24 -6.79
CA ALA A 356 -19.16 -6.06 -7.40
C ALA A 356 -20.23 -5.33 -8.23
N LEU A 357 -20.13 -4.01 -8.26
CA LEU A 357 -20.92 -3.18 -9.15
C LEU A 357 -20.53 -3.46 -10.60
N ARG A 358 -21.47 -3.22 -11.54
CA ARG A 358 -21.18 -3.30 -12.99
C ARG A 358 -19.96 -2.47 -13.37
N ASP A 359 -19.76 -1.34 -12.71
CA ASP A 359 -18.59 -0.50 -12.89
C ASP A 359 -18.17 0.11 -11.55
N THR A 360 -16.92 -0.14 -11.16
CA THR A 360 -16.24 0.44 -10.00
C THR A 360 -15.23 1.51 -10.39
N ALA A 361 -15.26 1.98 -11.65
CA ALA A 361 -14.37 3.01 -12.17
C ALA A 361 -14.34 4.25 -11.28
N ALA A 362 -13.18 4.88 -11.23
CA ALA A 362 -13.02 6.17 -10.61
C ALA A 362 -13.94 7.21 -11.28
N MET A 363 -14.46 8.12 -10.47
CA MET A 363 -15.21 9.28 -10.95
C MET A 363 -14.24 10.38 -11.39
N PRO A 364 -14.67 11.29 -12.28
CA PRO A 364 -13.92 12.51 -12.58
C PRO A 364 -13.55 13.23 -11.28
N PRO A 365 -12.27 13.52 -11.02
CA PRO A 365 -11.86 14.13 -9.77
C PRO A 365 -12.49 15.51 -9.56
N GLY A 366 -12.70 15.89 -8.29
CA GLY A 366 -13.28 17.17 -7.91
C GLY A 366 -14.49 17.08 -6.98
N PRO A 367 -15.21 18.20 -6.78
CA PRO A 367 -16.31 18.29 -5.83
C PRO A 367 -17.42 17.24 -6.00
N ALA A 368 -17.72 16.83 -7.24
CA ALA A 368 -18.75 15.84 -7.52
C ALA A 368 -18.36 14.43 -6.99
N ALA A 369 -17.11 14.02 -7.20
CA ALA A 369 -16.60 12.74 -6.67
C ALA A 369 -16.61 12.75 -5.14
N ARG A 370 -16.15 13.85 -4.52
CA ARG A 370 -16.16 14.02 -3.06
C ARG A 370 -17.57 13.96 -2.47
N ARG A 371 -18.53 14.66 -3.11
CA ARG A 371 -19.94 14.65 -2.74
C ARG A 371 -20.51 13.24 -2.73
N PHE A 372 -20.28 12.47 -3.80
CA PHE A 372 -20.74 11.09 -3.90
C PHE A 372 -20.20 10.23 -2.75
N VAL A 373 -18.91 10.35 -2.41
CA VAL A 373 -18.31 9.59 -1.30
C VAL A 373 -18.99 9.91 0.03
N ILE A 374 -19.20 11.19 0.33
CA ILE A 374 -19.89 11.64 1.54
C ILE A 374 -21.31 11.09 1.60
N GLU A 375 -22.09 11.27 0.53
CA GLU A 375 -23.48 10.82 0.45
C GLU A 375 -23.60 9.30 0.62
N ARG A 376 -22.73 8.53 -0.05
CA ARG A 376 -22.71 7.06 0.06
C ARG A 376 -22.30 6.56 1.44
N LEU A 377 -21.32 7.19 2.10
CA LEU A 377 -20.97 6.82 3.47
C LEU A 377 -22.11 7.14 4.45
N ALA A 378 -22.80 8.26 4.25
CA ALA A 378 -23.96 8.60 5.07
C ALA A 378 -25.12 7.61 4.90
N GLU A 379 -25.36 7.14 3.68
CA GLU A 379 -26.32 6.07 3.40
C GLU A 379 -25.93 4.76 4.10
N LEU A 380 -24.68 4.31 3.93
CA LEU A 380 -24.17 3.09 4.58
C LEU A 380 -24.28 3.16 6.10
N ALA A 381 -23.91 4.30 6.71
CA ALA A 381 -23.98 4.49 8.16
C ALA A 381 -25.43 4.40 8.68
N ARG A 382 -26.40 5.02 7.97
CA ARG A 382 -27.82 4.92 8.33
C ARG A 382 -28.35 3.49 8.19
N SER A 383 -28.03 2.82 7.08
CA SER A 383 -28.47 1.44 6.84
C SER A 383 -27.89 0.48 7.87
N ALA A 384 -26.62 0.62 8.24
CA ALA A 384 -26.00 -0.22 9.26
C ALA A 384 -26.57 0.03 10.67
N ALA A 385 -26.92 1.28 11.00
CA ALA A 385 -27.60 1.59 12.26
C ALA A 385 -28.98 0.94 12.32
N ALA A 386 -29.79 1.08 11.26
CA ALA A 386 -31.11 0.44 11.17
C ALA A 386 -31.00 -1.09 11.25
N LEU A 387 -30.03 -1.69 10.57
CA LEU A 387 -29.73 -3.12 10.64
C LEU A 387 -29.41 -3.57 12.08
N HIS A 388 -28.64 -2.77 12.83
CA HIS A 388 -28.33 -3.06 14.22
C HIS A 388 -29.55 -2.92 15.13
N ASP A 389 -30.36 -1.88 14.93
CA ASP A 389 -31.58 -1.65 15.72
C ASP A 389 -32.59 -2.80 15.54
N ASP A 390 -32.70 -3.35 14.33
CA ASP A 390 -33.59 -4.49 14.03
C ASP A 390 -33.06 -5.82 14.60
N GLN A 391 -31.77 -6.11 14.41
CA GLN A 391 -31.22 -7.43 14.71
C GLN A 391 -30.56 -7.55 16.09
N GLY A 392 -30.21 -6.44 16.74
CA GLY A 392 -29.61 -6.39 18.09
C GLY A 392 -28.24 -7.05 18.24
N ALA A 393 -27.62 -7.52 17.16
CA ALA A 393 -26.35 -8.26 17.21
C ALA A 393 -25.15 -7.34 17.45
N GLU A 394 -24.16 -7.80 18.23
CA GLU A 394 -22.94 -7.02 18.50
C GLU A 394 -22.20 -6.67 17.20
N ARG A 395 -22.08 -7.63 16.28
CA ARG A 395 -21.35 -7.48 15.01
C ARG A 395 -21.96 -6.40 14.11
N THR A 396 -23.30 -6.34 14.02
CA THR A 396 -23.97 -5.28 13.26
C THR A 396 -23.78 -3.92 13.94
N GLY A 397 -23.75 -3.88 15.27
CA GLY A 397 -23.45 -2.67 16.04
C GLY A 397 -22.00 -2.18 15.86
N GLN A 398 -21.05 -3.10 15.79
CA GLN A 398 -19.65 -2.78 15.48
C GLN A 398 -19.53 -2.16 14.08
N ALA A 399 -20.17 -2.76 13.07
CA ALA A 399 -20.20 -2.24 11.71
C ALA A 399 -20.82 -0.82 11.66
N ALA A 400 -21.94 -0.61 12.34
CA ALA A 400 -22.62 0.67 12.40
C ALA A 400 -21.73 1.78 12.98
N ARG A 401 -21.02 1.51 14.09
CA ARG A 401 -20.07 2.46 14.69
C ARG A 401 -18.92 2.80 13.74
N LEU A 402 -18.37 1.80 13.05
CA LEU A 402 -17.29 1.99 12.08
C LEU A 402 -17.74 2.82 10.88
N LEU A 403 -18.89 2.50 10.28
CA LEU A 403 -19.44 3.25 9.14
C LEU A 403 -19.79 4.70 9.53
N LYS A 404 -20.30 4.91 10.75
CA LYS A 404 -20.54 6.26 11.27
C LYS A 404 -19.25 7.07 11.38
N ALA A 405 -18.19 6.48 11.94
CA ALA A 405 -16.89 7.14 12.04
C ALA A 405 -16.29 7.46 10.66
N LEU A 406 -16.54 6.61 9.65
CA LEU A 406 -16.11 6.85 8.27
C LEU A 406 -16.86 7.99 7.61
N GLN A 407 -18.18 8.04 7.77
CA GLN A 407 -19.00 9.18 7.33
C GLN A 407 -18.42 10.50 7.87
N GLU A 408 -18.24 10.60 9.19
CA GLU A 408 -17.74 11.83 9.82
C GLU A 408 -16.32 12.20 9.37
N ARG A 409 -15.48 11.21 9.09
CA ARG A 409 -14.12 11.43 8.57
C ARG A 409 -14.16 11.99 7.15
N ALA A 410 -15.01 11.43 6.29
CA ALA A 410 -15.19 11.92 4.93
C ALA A 410 -15.76 13.34 4.90
N GLU A 411 -16.76 13.64 5.73
CA GLU A 411 -17.34 14.99 5.85
C GLU A 411 -16.32 16.04 6.28
N ARG A 412 -15.39 15.68 7.17
CA ARG A 412 -14.30 16.58 7.61
C ARG A 412 -13.17 16.70 6.60
N GLY A 413 -12.86 15.61 5.88
CA GLY A 413 -11.65 15.51 5.07
C GLY A 413 -11.83 15.81 3.58
N LEU A 414 -13.06 15.73 3.06
CA LEU A 414 -13.37 15.98 1.65
C LEU A 414 -14.06 17.33 1.47
N ASP A 415 -13.27 18.37 1.16
CA ASP A 415 -13.82 19.71 0.94
C ASP A 415 -14.52 19.83 -0.43
N LEU A 416 -15.81 20.12 -0.38
CA LEU A 416 -16.66 20.32 -1.56
C LEU A 416 -16.45 21.68 -2.24
N ASN A 417 -15.82 22.64 -1.56
CA ASN A 417 -15.60 23.99 -2.08
C ASN A 417 -14.26 24.12 -2.81
N THR A 418 -13.30 23.23 -2.53
CA THR A 418 -12.03 23.18 -3.25
C THR A 418 -12.27 22.79 -4.72
N PRO A 419 -12.04 23.69 -5.71
CA PRO A 419 -12.24 23.34 -7.11
C PRO A 419 -11.26 22.25 -7.55
N PHE A 420 -11.65 21.47 -8.57
CA PHE A 420 -10.67 20.62 -9.24
C PHE A 420 -9.75 21.53 -10.05
N ASN A 421 -8.50 21.67 -9.63
CA ASN A 421 -7.47 22.25 -10.48
C ASN A 421 -7.17 21.22 -11.58
N ALA A 422 -7.94 21.27 -12.67
CA ALA A 422 -7.49 20.70 -13.92
C ALA A 422 -6.11 21.30 -14.23
N PRO A 423 -5.15 20.53 -14.78
CA PRO A 423 -4.01 21.15 -15.41
C PRO A 423 -4.58 22.18 -16.39
N ALA A 424 -4.14 23.44 -16.27
CA ALA A 424 -4.43 24.44 -17.30
C ALA A 424 -4.11 23.79 -18.65
N PRO A 425 -4.92 24.00 -19.71
CA PRO A 425 -4.64 23.42 -21.02
C PRO A 425 -3.17 23.66 -21.31
N ALA A 426 -2.44 22.57 -21.51
CA ALA A 426 -1.02 22.64 -21.80
C ALA A 426 -0.89 23.58 -22.99
N VAL A 427 -0.30 24.76 -22.76
CA VAL A 427 0.25 25.52 -23.85
C VAL A 427 1.18 24.54 -24.55
N ALA A 428 0.94 24.31 -25.84
CA ALA A 428 1.71 23.38 -26.65
C ALA A 428 3.19 23.55 -26.32
N PRO A 429 3.98 22.45 -26.26
CA PRO A 429 5.39 22.56 -25.92
C PRO A 429 5.99 23.56 -26.90
N ALA A 430 6.34 24.75 -26.39
CA ALA A 430 7.14 25.67 -27.13
C ALA A 430 8.40 24.89 -27.48
N ALA A 431 8.67 24.79 -28.79
CA ALA A 431 9.88 24.20 -29.32
C ALA A 431 11.05 24.59 -28.42
N ALA A 432 11.90 23.60 -28.08
CA ALA A 432 13.08 23.73 -27.22
C ALA A 432 13.56 25.17 -27.17
N ALA A 433 13.24 25.85 -26.08
CA ALA A 433 13.62 27.25 -25.92
C ALA A 433 15.14 27.32 -26.12
N PRO A 434 15.63 28.29 -26.91
CA PRO A 434 17.05 28.44 -27.16
C PRO A 434 17.78 28.56 -25.83
N ALA A 435 19.01 28.04 -25.79
CA ALA A 435 19.89 28.02 -24.62
C ALA A 435 19.69 29.26 -23.74
N VAL A 436 18.97 29.08 -22.64
CA VAL A 436 18.77 30.12 -21.63
C VAL A 436 20.16 30.51 -21.17
N ALA A 437 20.46 31.81 -21.19
CA ALA A 437 21.70 32.32 -20.66
C ALA A 437 21.90 31.79 -19.24
N ALA A 438 23.13 31.41 -18.89
CA ALA A 438 23.44 30.92 -17.56
C ALA A 438 22.82 31.84 -16.49
N PRO A 439 21.98 31.32 -15.59
CA PRO A 439 21.36 32.17 -14.58
C PRO A 439 22.44 32.80 -13.71
N PRO A 440 22.28 34.06 -13.28
CA PRO A 440 23.21 34.69 -12.36
C PRO A 440 23.37 33.81 -11.12
N THR A 441 24.59 33.35 -10.89
CA THR A 441 24.93 32.41 -9.82
C THR A 441 26.05 33.02 -8.99
N GLU A 442 25.86 33.05 -7.68
CA GLU A 442 26.87 33.47 -6.71
C GLU A 442 27.00 32.42 -5.61
N THR A 443 28.17 32.33 -4.99
CA THR A 443 28.37 31.48 -3.81
C THR A 443 28.55 32.37 -2.59
N VAL A 444 27.58 32.34 -1.67
CA VAL A 444 27.60 33.10 -0.42
C VAL A 444 27.73 32.10 0.73
N ASP A 445 28.81 32.20 1.50
CA ASP A 445 29.09 31.30 2.64
C ASP A 445 29.03 29.78 2.31
N GLY A 446 29.38 29.41 1.07
CA GLY A 446 29.33 28.02 0.59
C GLY A 446 27.94 27.53 0.17
N ILE A 447 26.96 28.44 0.09
CA ILE A 447 25.64 28.21 -0.49
C ILE A 447 25.64 28.76 -1.91
N GLU A 448 25.33 27.92 -2.88
CA GLU A 448 25.14 28.32 -4.28
C GLU A 448 23.76 28.97 -4.41
N VAL A 449 23.74 30.27 -4.71
CA VAL A 449 22.54 31.08 -4.86
C VAL A 449 22.33 31.35 -6.34
N VAL A 450 21.21 30.87 -6.88
CA VAL A 450 20.89 30.90 -8.30
C VAL A 450 19.64 31.74 -8.50
N GLN A 451 19.79 32.83 -9.25
CA GLN A 451 18.74 33.81 -9.46
C GLN A 451 17.80 33.35 -10.59
N GLY A 452 16.52 33.15 -10.25
CA GLY A 452 15.42 33.06 -11.21
C GLY A 452 14.56 34.31 -11.24
N GLU A 453 13.60 34.37 -12.15
CA GLU A 453 12.66 35.49 -12.30
C GLU A 453 11.72 35.59 -11.09
N LYS A 454 11.10 34.47 -10.70
CA LYS A 454 10.07 34.44 -9.63
C LYS A 454 10.57 33.97 -8.29
N LEU A 455 11.72 33.30 -8.25
CA LEU A 455 12.37 32.90 -7.00
C LEU A 455 13.89 32.90 -7.14
N GLU A 456 14.56 32.96 -6.01
CA GLU A 456 15.98 32.63 -5.84
C GLU A 456 16.08 31.20 -5.31
N LEU A 457 16.83 30.33 -5.97
CA LEU A 457 17.16 28.99 -5.45
C LEU A 457 18.46 29.04 -4.67
N ARG A 458 18.53 28.26 -3.60
CA ARG A 458 19.72 28.10 -2.76
C ARG A 458 20.06 26.63 -2.64
N PHE A 459 21.30 26.27 -2.93
CA PHE A 459 21.83 24.93 -2.76
C PHE A 459 23.01 24.92 -1.78
N GLU A 460 22.83 24.19 -0.67
CA GLU A 460 23.86 24.02 0.35
C GLU A 460 24.44 22.60 0.28
N ALA A 461 25.56 22.46 -0.45
CA ALA A 461 26.18 21.15 -0.75
C ALA A 461 26.49 20.34 0.52
N LYS A 462 26.91 20.99 1.61
CA LYS A 462 27.20 20.34 2.90
C LYS A 462 25.99 19.56 3.43
N ARG A 463 24.77 20.01 3.20
CA ARG A 463 23.56 19.30 3.69
C ARG A 463 23.07 18.24 2.73
N CYS A 464 23.57 18.18 1.49
CA CYS A 464 23.05 17.26 0.49
C CYS A 464 23.40 15.82 0.84
N ILE A 465 22.39 14.97 1.02
CA ILE A 465 22.56 13.51 1.20
C ILE A 465 22.48 12.75 -0.13
N HIS A 466 22.54 13.46 -1.27
CA HIS A 466 22.41 12.89 -2.61
C HIS A 466 21.18 11.99 -2.77
N ALA A 467 20.05 12.37 -2.15
CA ALA A 467 18.79 11.63 -2.27
C ALA A 467 18.14 11.74 -3.67
N ARG A 468 18.72 12.54 -4.59
CA ARG A 468 18.34 12.68 -6.00
C ARG A 468 16.91 13.17 -6.30
N PHE A 469 16.12 13.54 -5.28
CA PHE A 469 14.77 14.10 -5.47
C PHE A 469 14.75 15.31 -6.43
N CYS A 470 15.74 16.21 -6.36
CA CYS A 470 15.84 17.37 -7.26
C CYS A 470 16.04 16.96 -8.73
N VAL A 471 17.11 16.20 -9.03
CA VAL A 471 17.46 15.79 -10.41
C VAL A 471 16.46 14.82 -11.04
N THR A 472 15.72 14.04 -10.23
CA THR A 472 14.66 13.13 -10.72
C THR A 472 13.26 13.76 -10.74
N GLY A 473 13.09 14.89 -10.05
CA GLY A 473 11.81 15.60 -9.93
C GLY A 473 11.70 16.81 -10.87
N ALA A 474 12.81 17.46 -11.17
CA ALA A 474 12.90 18.55 -12.14
C ALA A 474 14.22 18.45 -12.93
N PRO A 475 14.39 17.45 -13.81
CA PRO A 475 15.62 17.24 -14.58
C PRO A 475 15.98 18.37 -15.54
N GLN A 476 15.02 19.25 -15.87
CA GLN A 476 15.26 20.46 -16.66
C GLN A 476 15.74 21.64 -15.81
N VAL A 477 15.50 21.62 -14.50
CA VAL A 477 16.01 22.62 -13.55
C VAL A 477 17.35 22.16 -12.98
N PHE A 478 17.46 20.92 -12.52
CA PHE A 478 18.65 20.36 -11.90
C PHE A 478 19.32 19.37 -12.85
N LEU A 479 20.28 19.85 -13.64
CA LEU A 479 21.02 19.06 -14.60
C LEU A 479 22.05 18.18 -13.88
N ALA A 480 21.94 16.88 -14.05
CA ALA A 480 22.93 15.94 -13.51
C ALA A 480 24.12 15.79 -14.48
N ASN A 481 25.33 15.67 -13.92
CA ASN A 481 26.56 15.33 -14.66
C ASN A 481 26.96 16.30 -15.78
N VAL A 482 26.62 17.59 -15.65
CA VAL A 482 27.03 18.63 -16.61
C VAL A 482 28.29 19.37 -16.14
N GLN A 483 29.05 19.89 -17.10
CA GLN A 483 30.09 20.88 -16.83
C GLN A 483 29.49 22.27 -17.03
N GLY A 484 29.53 23.11 -15.99
CA GLY A 484 28.94 24.46 -16.01
C GLY A 484 27.63 24.57 -15.19
N PRO A 485 26.79 25.60 -15.45
CA PRO A 485 25.57 25.85 -14.71
C PRO A 485 24.63 24.65 -14.73
N TRP A 486 24.28 24.17 -13.54
CA TRP A 486 23.50 22.94 -13.37
C TRP A 486 22.12 23.18 -12.75
N ILE A 487 21.84 24.41 -12.29
CA ILE A 487 20.54 24.82 -11.74
C ILE A 487 19.94 25.90 -12.65
N HIS A 488 18.70 25.70 -13.11
CA HIS A 488 17.98 26.58 -14.04
C HIS A 488 16.56 26.86 -13.52
N PRO A 489 16.38 27.80 -12.56
CA PRO A 489 15.11 27.97 -11.84
C PRO A 489 13.89 28.24 -12.74
N ASP A 490 14.11 28.95 -13.86
CA ASP A 490 13.02 29.37 -14.76
C ASP A 490 12.66 28.31 -15.82
N ALA A 491 13.32 27.15 -15.82
CA ALA A 491 13.01 26.04 -16.72
C ALA A 491 11.71 25.29 -16.37
N MET A 492 11.04 25.68 -15.28
CA MET A 492 9.80 25.07 -14.79
C MET A 492 8.91 26.13 -14.13
N PRO A 493 7.57 25.98 -14.14
CA PRO A 493 6.69 26.83 -13.35
C PRO A 493 7.09 26.86 -11.87
N VAL A 494 7.14 28.06 -11.30
CA VAL A 494 7.64 28.35 -9.94
C VAL A 494 7.00 27.49 -8.85
N GLU A 495 5.69 27.21 -8.93
CA GLU A 495 4.98 26.39 -7.94
C GLU A 495 5.47 24.93 -7.93
N ARG A 496 5.74 24.37 -9.12
CA ARG A 496 6.29 23.01 -9.22
C ARG A 496 7.71 22.95 -8.70
N LEU A 497 8.49 24.01 -8.89
CA LEU A 497 9.84 24.08 -8.36
C LEU A 497 9.87 24.18 -6.82
N VAL A 498 8.90 24.90 -6.23
CA VAL A 498 8.69 24.94 -4.78
C VAL A 498 8.41 23.54 -4.22
N ASP A 499 7.52 22.77 -4.86
CA ASP A 499 7.24 21.38 -4.44
C ASP A 499 8.51 20.51 -4.45
N ILE A 500 9.34 20.64 -5.49
CA ILE A 500 10.61 19.92 -5.60
C ILE A 500 11.60 20.34 -4.51
N ALA A 501 11.65 21.63 -4.17
CA ALA A 501 12.45 22.11 -3.04
C ALA A 501 11.98 21.51 -1.71
N HIS A 502 10.67 21.44 -1.48
CA HIS A 502 10.08 20.86 -0.26
C HIS A 502 10.35 19.36 -0.12
N ALA A 503 10.48 18.65 -1.23
CA ALA A 503 10.83 17.24 -1.27
C ALA A 503 12.29 16.96 -0.88
N CYS A 504 13.16 17.97 -0.79
CA CYS A 504 14.55 17.79 -0.38
C CYS A 504 14.64 17.41 1.13
N PRO A 505 14.98 16.15 1.46
CA PRO A 505 14.86 15.64 2.83
C PRO A 505 15.81 16.32 3.82
N SER A 506 16.97 16.78 3.35
CA SER A 506 17.98 17.44 4.18
C SER A 506 17.84 18.96 4.24
N GLY A 507 16.91 19.52 3.45
CA GLY A 507 16.77 20.97 3.26
C GLY A 507 17.96 21.60 2.54
N ALA A 508 18.78 20.82 1.82
CA ALA A 508 19.89 21.34 1.02
C ALA A 508 19.43 22.23 -0.14
N ILE A 509 18.20 22.04 -0.62
CA ILE A 509 17.53 22.94 -1.55
C ILE A 509 16.56 23.81 -0.76
N GLN A 510 16.70 25.11 -0.89
CA GLN A 510 15.84 26.14 -0.30
C GLN A 510 15.52 27.19 -1.36
N TYR A 511 14.55 28.06 -1.11
CA TYR A 511 14.22 29.15 -2.01
C TYR A 511 13.80 30.41 -1.26
N ARG A 512 13.87 31.53 -1.97
CA ARG A 512 13.24 32.80 -1.59
C ARG A 512 12.36 33.31 -2.73
N ARG A 513 11.08 33.57 -2.46
CA ARG A 513 10.11 34.10 -3.44
C ARG A 513 10.42 35.57 -3.76
N LYS A 514 10.22 35.95 -5.02
CA LYS A 514 10.36 37.32 -5.53
C LYS A 514 9.04 37.88 -6.08
N ASP A 515 8.02 37.04 -6.20
CA ASP A 515 6.73 37.37 -6.80
C ASP A 515 5.64 37.74 -5.78
N GLY A 516 6.01 37.91 -4.51
CA GLY A 516 5.11 38.33 -3.43
C GLY A 516 4.45 37.18 -2.67
N GLU A 517 4.64 35.93 -3.11
CA GLU A 517 4.19 34.74 -2.38
C GLU A 517 5.12 34.43 -1.18
N ALA A 518 4.63 33.60 -0.26
CA ALA A 518 5.37 33.26 0.96
C ALA A 518 6.53 32.27 0.71
N ASP A 519 7.62 32.46 1.46
CA ASP A 519 8.68 31.45 1.59
C ASP A 519 8.19 30.21 2.34
N GLU A 520 9.05 29.21 2.41
CA GLU A 520 8.71 27.97 3.08
C GLU A 520 8.40 28.16 4.57
N ALA A 521 7.19 27.74 4.97
CA ALA A 521 6.74 27.76 6.36
C ALA A 521 7.14 26.46 7.11
N PRO A 522 7.45 26.55 8.42
CA PRO A 522 7.62 25.36 9.26
C PRO A 522 6.35 24.49 9.27
N PRO A 523 6.49 23.15 9.40
CA PRO A 523 5.35 22.25 9.46
C PRO A 523 4.50 22.50 10.73
N PRO A 524 3.19 22.15 10.70
CA PRO A 524 2.31 22.32 11.86
C PRO A 524 2.66 21.39 13.04
N VAL A 525 3.52 20.39 12.81
CA VAL A 525 4.02 19.46 13.81
C VAL A 525 5.53 19.28 13.63
N ASN A 526 6.26 19.40 14.72
CA ASN A 526 7.69 19.11 14.79
C ASN A 526 7.91 17.59 14.83
N LEU A 527 8.63 17.05 13.85
CA LEU A 527 8.83 15.61 13.67
C LEU A 527 10.31 15.26 13.66
N LEU A 528 10.64 14.15 14.30
CA LEU A 528 11.91 13.45 14.13
C LEU A 528 11.64 12.02 13.70
N SER A 529 12.03 11.65 12.49
CA SER A 529 11.93 10.28 11.99
C SER A 529 13.27 9.56 12.12
N VAL A 530 13.25 8.34 12.68
CA VAL A 530 14.43 7.47 12.80
C VAL A 530 14.48 6.55 11.58
N ARG A 531 15.35 6.82 10.60
CA ARG A 531 15.44 5.98 9.40
C ARG A 531 16.17 4.68 9.70
N GLU A 532 15.60 3.55 9.26
CA GLU A 532 16.24 2.23 9.31
C GLU A 532 17.66 2.31 8.75
N SER A 533 18.64 1.88 9.56
CA SER A 533 20.06 1.89 9.20
C SER A 533 20.59 3.23 8.64
N GLY A 534 19.90 4.34 8.93
CA GLY A 534 20.15 5.64 8.33
C GLY A 534 20.09 6.81 9.33
N PRO A 535 20.04 8.06 8.84
CA PRO A 535 20.09 9.25 9.68
C PRO A 535 18.78 9.53 10.43
N TYR A 536 18.83 10.49 11.35
CA TYR A 536 17.63 11.17 11.83
C TYR A 536 17.16 12.17 10.79
N ALA A 537 15.86 12.23 10.51
CA ALA A 537 15.27 13.26 9.67
C ALA A 537 14.38 14.17 10.53
N LEU A 538 14.74 15.44 10.66
CA LEU A 538 13.98 16.43 11.42
C LEU A 538 13.16 17.31 10.48
N ARG A 539 11.93 17.64 10.90
CA ARG A 539 11.08 18.66 10.28
C ARG A 539 10.53 19.57 11.38
N GLY A 540 10.65 20.88 11.22
CA GLY A 540 10.29 21.87 12.24
C GLY A 540 10.99 23.20 11.95
N GLU A 541 10.84 24.21 12.78
CA GLU A 541 11.64 25.43 12.69
C GLU A 541 13.01 25.18 13.33
N LEU A 542 14.05 24.87 12.54
CA LEU A 542 15.30 24.33 13.06
C LEU A 542 16.38 25.40 13.22
N SER A 543 17.13 25.33 14.32
CA SER A 543 18.41 26.02 14.48
C SER A 543 19.52 25.06 14.90
N LEU A 544 20.74 25.30 14.45
CA LEU A 544 21.93 24.53 14.80
C LEU A 544 22.94 25.47 15.45
N ARG A 545 23.29 25.23 16.72
CA ARG A 545 24.18 26.11 17.51
C ARG A 545 23.71 27.58 17.51
N GLY A 546 22.40 27.80 17.49
CA GLY A 546 21.78 29.13 17.45
C GLY A 546 21.55 29.69 16.03
N GLU A 547 22.21 29.14 15.01
CA GLU A 547 22.05 29.61 13.62
C GLU A 547 20.83 28.96 12.94
N PRO A 548 19.99 29.72 12.21
CA PRO A 548 18.85 29.18 11.48
C PRO A 548 19.27 28.15 10.44
N LEU A 549 18.60 26.99 10.44
CA LEU A 549 18.86 25.89 9.50
C LEU A 549 17.70 25.70 8.49
N GLY A 550 16.57 26.36 8.71
CA GLY A 550 15.36 26.21 7.91
C GLY A 550 14.44 25.11 8.46
N THR A 551 13.67 24.47 7.59
CA THR A 551 12.54 23.62 7.99
C THR A 551 12.84 22.13 8.11
N ARG A 552 14.00 21.69 7.57
CA ARG A 552 14.38 20.28 7.42
C ARG A 552 15.89 20.07 7.61
N ALA A 553 16.25 18.95 8.22
CA ALA A 553 17.63 18.52 8.33
C ALA A 553 17.76 17.00 8.47
N THR A 554 18.85 16.43 7.94
CA THR A 554 19.22 15.03 8.17
C THR A 554 20.50 14.95 8.99
N LEU A 555 20.42 14.37 10.18
CA LEU A 555 21.51 14.33 11.16
C LEU A 555 22.11 12.93 11.27
N CYS A 556 23.44 12.85 11.41
CA CYS A 556 24.19 11.61 11.51
C CYS A 556 23.81 10.81 12.75
N ARG A 557 23.43 9.54 12.53
CA ARG A 557 23.12 8.56 13.58
C ARG A 557 24.20 7.48 13.72
N CYS A 558 25.01 7.26 12.70
CA CYS A 558 25.94 6.13 12.60
C CYS A 558 27.34 6.39 13.19
N GLY A 559 27.69 7.65 13.47
CA GLY A 559 29.03 8.05 13.93
C GLY A 559 30.10 8.18 12.84
N ALA A 560 29.83 7.75 11.60
CA ALA A 560 30.84 7.74 10.53
C ALA A 560 30.86 8.98 9.63
N SER A 561 29.83 9.83 9.65
CA SER A 561 29.77 11.02 8.77
C SER A 561 31.03 11.88 8.87
N LYS A 562 31.57 12.31 7.74
CA LYS A 562 32.68 13.28 7.66
C LYS A 562 32.19 14.71 7.75
N ASN A 563 30.86 14.93 7.68
CA ASN A 563 30.23 16.23 7.77
C ASN A 563 29.29 16.36 8.97
N LYS A 564 29.70 15.86 10.14
CA LYS A 564 28.89 15.92 11.37
C LYS A 564 28.59 17.38 11.75
N PRO A 565 27.38 17.68 12.28
CA PRO A 565 26.33 16.75 12.70
C PRO A 565 25.45 16.22 11.56
N PHE A 566 25.64 16.67 10.31
CA PHE A 566 24.85 16.22 9.18
C PHE A 566 25.23 14.80 8.75
N CYS A 567 24.26 14.13 8.12
CA CYS A 567 24.54 12.91 7.40
C CYS A 567 25.15 13.23 6.04
N ASP A 568 26.16 12.49 5.61
CA ASP A 568 26.79 12.59 4.29
C ASP A 568 26.71 11.28 3.49
N GLY A 569 25.94 10.29 3.98
CA GLY A 569 25.82 8.97 3.37
C GLY A 569 26.82 7.93 3.87
N SER A 570 27.83 8.27 4.69
CA SER A 570 28.86 7.33 5.18
C SER A 570 28.32 6.09 5.89
N HIS A 571 27.05 6.11 6.34
CA HIS A 571 26.38 4.95 6.92
C HIS A 571 26.21 3.77 5.94
N HIS A 572 26.19 4.03 4.64
CA HIS A 572 26.21 2.99 3.61
C HIS A 572 27.59 2.31 3.55
N ASP A 573 28.66 3.10 3.55
CA ASP A 573 30.05 2.61 3.44
C ASP A 573 30.45 1.74 4.63
N ILE A 574 29.96 2.07 5.82
CA ILE A 574 30.25 1.31 7.04
C ILE A 574 29.20 0.23 7.36
N HIS A 575 28.23 0.01 6.47
CA HIS A 575 27.11 -0.93 6.67
C HIS A 575 26.43 -0.76 8.04
N PHE A 576 26.13 0.48 8.41
CA PHE A 576 25.58 0.80 9.72
C PHE A 576 24.24 0.06 9.92
N ALA A 577 24.20 -0.89 10.85
CA ALA A 577 23.01 -1.64 11.19
C ALA A 577 22.38 -1.10 12.47
N ALA A 578 21.21 -0.46 12.36
CA ALA A 578 20.44 -0.05 13.51
C ALA A 578 18.96 0.11 13.15
N THR A 579 18.10 -0.53 13.93
CA THR A 579 16.65 -0.45 13.77
C THR A 579 16.16 1.01 13.69
N GLY A 580 15.28 1.27 12.74
CA GLY A 580 14.42 2.44 12.67
C GLY A 580 13.15 2.29 13.51
N GLU A 581 12.94 1.16 14.16
CA GLU A 581 11.74 0.77 14.90
C GLU A 581 11.97 0.70 16.42
N PRO A 582 12.24 1.83 17.11
CA PRO A 582 12.33 1.82 18.57
C PRO A 582 10.95 1.61 19.21
N GLU A 583 10.89 0.95 20.36
CA GLU A 583 9.65 0.67 21.08
C GLU A 583 8.90 1.96 21.48
N THR A 584 7.58 1.91 21.46
CA THR A 584 6.76 3.05 21.94
C THR A 584 6.94 3.21 23.45
N GLY A 585 7.19 4.44 23.92
CA GLY A 585 7.48 4.71 25.33
C GLY A 585 8.86 4.22 25.78
N LEU A 586 9.80 3.95 24.85
CA LEU A 586 11.18 3.57 25.16
C LEU A 586 11.77 4.50 26.24
N LEU A 587 12.44 3.92 27.26
CA LEU A 587 12.95 4.63 28.45
C LEU A 587 11.87 5.25 29.34
N GLY A 588 10.61 4.82 29.24
CA GLY A 588 9.49 5.42 29.97
C GLY A 588 9.16 6.84 29.49
N LEU A 589 9.55 7.19 28.26
CA LEU A 589 9.32 8.52 27.71
C LEU A 589 7.83 8.76 27.42
N PRO A 590 7.35 10.00 27.63
CA PRO A 590 5.93 10.30 27.50
C PRO A 590 5.41 10.08 26.08
N THR A 591 4.20 9.54 26.01
CA THR A 591 3.44 9.31 24.77
C THR A 591 2.21 10.22 24.67
N ASP A 592 1.89 10.93 25.74
CA ASP A 592 0.69 11.78 25.81
C ASP A 592 0.78 12.96 24.83
N MET A 593 -0.38 13.42 24.37
CA MET A 593 -0.44 14.52 23.41
C MET A 593 -0.08 15.85 24.10
N PRO A 594 0.96 16.57 23.63
CA PRO A 594 1.31 17.86 24.20
C PRO A 594 0.31 18.95 23.76
N ALA A 595 0.12 19.97 24.59
CA ALA A 595 -0.77 21.10 24.28
C ALA A 595 -0.32 21.91 23.04
N ARG A 596 0.98 21.91 22.74
CA ARG A 596 1.58 22.53 21.55
C ARG A 596 2.43 21.50 20.83
N ARG A 597 2.37 21.47 19.49
CA ARG A 597 3.06 20.49 18.65
C ARG A 597 4.07 21.11 17.67
N SER A 598 4.12 22.45 17.65
CA SER A 598 4.96 23.26 16.76
C SER A 598 5.80 24.28 17.54
N GLY A 599 6.81 24.83 16.87
CA GLY A 599 7.71 25.86 17.40
C GLY A 599 9.18 25.56 17.07
N PRO A 600 10.10 26.38 17.58
CA PRO A 600 11.52 26.21 17.30
C PRO A 600 12.10 24.93 17.91
N ILE A 601 13.01 24.29 17.18
CA ILE A 601 13.83 23.16 17.62
C ILE A 601 15.30 23.58 17.54
N ALA A 602 15.94 23.72 18.70
CA ALA A 602 17.38 23.94 18.79
C ALA A 602 18.13 22.61 18.80
N ILE A 603 19.12 22.49 17.93
CA ILE A 603 20.03 21.36 17.79
C ILE A 603 21.41 21.80 18.29
N GLU A 604 21.92 21.14 19.32
CA GLU A 604 23.23 21.42 19.91
C GLU A 604 24.06 20.14 19.98
N PRO A 605 24.98 19.92 19.02
CA PRO A 605 25.93 18.83 19.09
C PRO A 605 26.88 19.05 20.28
N GLU A 606 26.94 18.09 21.19
CA GLU A 606 27.91 18.09 22.27
C GLU A 606 29.27 17.56 21.77
N PRO A 607 30.42 18.19 22.11
CA PRO A 607 31.74 17.68 21.73
C PRO A 607 31.93 16.22 22.13
N ASN A 608 32.30 15.38 21.17
CA ASN A 608 32.46 13.92 21.32
C ASN A 608 31.22 13.20 21.90
N GLY A 609 30.06 13.85 21.83
CA GLY A 609 28.85 13.46 22.53
C GLY A 609 27.60 13.39 21.64
N PRO A 610 26.41 13.29 22.26
CA PRO A 610 25.13 13.22 21.57
C PRO A 610 24.72 14.54 20.90
N LEU A 611 23.63 14.47 20.13
CA LEU A 611 22.92 15.67 19.67
C LEU A 611 21.87 16.03 20.72
N GLN A 612 22.02 17.19 21.36
CA GLN A 612 21.00 17.71 22.25
C GLN A 612 19.94 18.44 21.42
N LEU A 613 18.69 17.99 21.53
CA LEU A 613 17.52 18.65 20.97
C LEU A 613 16.74 19.35 22.08
N ARG A 614 16.34 20.59 21.82
CA ARG A 614 15.41 21.35 22.68
C ARG A 614 14.28 21.95 21.86
N GLY A 615 13.06 21.76 22.30
CA GLY A 615 11.84 22.06 21.54
C GLY A 615 10.91 20.86 21.53
N ILE A 616 9.60 21.10 21.44
CA ILE A 616 8.64 20.00 21.35
C ILE A 616 8.85 19.24 20.04
N VAL A 617 8.96 17.92 20.11
CA VAL A 617 9.15 17.04 18.95
C VAL A 617 8.45 15.71 19.17
N GLU A 618 7.80 15.21 18.11
CA GLU A 618 7.30 13.85 18.06
C GLU A 618 8.34 12.96 17.38
N VAL A 619 8.84 11.98 18.11
CA VAL A 619 9.76 10.97 17.59
C VAL A 619 8.95 9.87 16.93
N LEU A 620 9.24 9.63 15.67
CA LEU A 620 8.63 8.60 14.83
C LEU A 620 9.67 7.53 14.48
N SER A 621 9.20 6.30 14.40
CA SER A 621 9.93 5.19 13.81
C SER A 621 10.09 5.36 12.29
N GLY A 622 10.83 4.44 11.67
CA GLY A 622 11.04 4.39 10.21
C GLY A 622 9.73 4.19 9.44
N THR A 623 8.78 3.45 10.01
CA THR A 623 7.42 3.24 9.47
C THR A 623 6.43 4.35 9.80
N GLY A 624 6.83 5.36 10.57
CA GLY A 624 5.96 6.48 10.96
C GLY A 624 5.15 6.25 12.24
N ARG A 625 5.24 5.08 12.89
CA ARG A 625 4.65 4.85 14.22
C ARG A 625 5.26 5.82 15.25
N MET A 626 4.41 6.43 16.07
CA MET A 626 4.81 7.31 17.17
C MET A 626 5.55 6.54 18.28
N VAL A 627 6.75 7.02 18.61
CA VAL A 627 7.66 6.43 19.61
C VAL A 627 7.48 7.13 20.94
N CYS A 628 7.67 8.46 20.96
CA CYS A 628 7.45 9.31 22.14
C CYS A 628 7.27 10.77 21.72
N ARG A 629 6.81 11.62 22.65
CA ARG A 629 6.63 13.06 22.47
C ARG A 629 7.38 13.80 23.56
N VAL A 630 8.43 14.53 23.21
CA VAL A 630 9.36 15.10 24.19
C VAL A 630 9.65 16.57 23.89
N SER A 631 9.93 17.36 24.93
CA SER A 631 10.40 18.75 24.81
C SER A 631 11.91 18.88 24.75
N GLN A 632 12.62 17.79 25.01
CA GLN A 632 14.08 17.69 24.95
C GLN A 632 14.49 16.24 24.71
N ALA A 633 15.57 16.02 23.98
CA ALA A 633 16.14 14.69 23.74
C ALA A 633 17.66 14.76 23.60
N ARG A 634 18.36 13.68 23.99
CA ARG A 634 19.78 13.49 23.65
C ARG A 634 19.90 12.31 22.71
N LEU A 635 20.08 12.58 21.42
CA LEU A 635 20.13 11.55 20.39
C LEU A 635 21.52 10.94 20.27
N CYS A 636 21.57 9.63 20.06
CA CYS A 636 22.82 8.94 19.80
C CYS A 636 23.41 9.42 18.47
N ARG A 637 24.61 10.01 18.52
CA ARG A 637 25.38 10.45 17.35
C ARG A 637 26.44 9.43 16.91
N CYS A 638 26.90 8.59 17.84
CA CYS A 638 28.04 7.68 17.65
C CYS A 638 27.70 6.32 17.05
N GLY A 639 26.42 5.99 16.82
CA GLY A 639 26.00 4.67 16.35
C GLY A 639 26.11 3.54 17.38
N GLY A 640 26.69 3.77 18.57
CA GLY A 640 26.98 2.73 19.55
C GLY A 640 25.93 2.50 20.64
N SER A 641 24.97 3.41 20.84
CA SER A 641 24.01 3.31 21.96
C SER A 641 23.19 2.02 21.95
N GLN A 642 22.90 1.43 23.10
CA GLN A 642 21.97 0.29 23.20
C GLN A 642 20.51 0.74 23.28
N THR A 643 20.26 2.01 23.59
CA THR A 643 18.93 2.60 23.74
C THR A 643 18.59 3.56 22.59
N LYS A 644 19.12 3.28 21.40
CA LYS A 644 18.83 4.07 20.18
C LYS A 644 17.32 4.26 20.01
N PRO A 645 16.85 5.46 19.63
CA PRO A 645 17.61 6.60 19.11
C PRO A 645 18.31 7.46 20.17
N PHE A 646 18.14 7.16 21.46
CA PHE A 646 18.67 7.98 22.56
C PHE A 646 20.11 7.58 22.93
N CYS A 647 20.81 8.50 23.56
CA CYS A 647 22.17 8.30 24.04
C CYS A 647 22.19 7.66 25.42
N ASP A 648 22.99 6.60 25.59
CA ASP A 648 23.24 5.90 26.86
C ASP A 648 24.67 6.12 27.41
N GLY A 649 25.41 7.08 26.85
CA GLY A 649 26.82 7.33 27.21
C GLY A 649 27.85 6.46 26.47
N THR A 650 27.43 5.55 25.57
CA THR A 650 28.37 4.67 24.85
C THR A 650 29.43 5.41 24.04
N HIS A 651 29.16 6.64 23.60
CA HIS A 651 30.13 7.49 22.89
C HIS A 651 31.47 7.69 23.64
N ALA A 652 31.43 7.78 24.98
CA ALA A 652 32.64 7.91 25.79
C ALA A 652 33.46 6.61 25.83
N ARG A 653 32.79 5.45 25.76
CA ARG A 653 33.41 4.12 25.82
C ARG A 653 33.98 3.67 24.48
N ASN A 654 33.31 4.02 23.37
CA ASN A 654 33.75 3.65 22.02
C ASN A 654 34.69 4.68 21.38
N GLY A 655 35.15 5.68 22.14
CA GLY A 655 36.11 6.68 21.66
C GLY A 655 35.56 7.56 20.54
N PHE A 656 34.25 7.81 20.51
CA PHE A 656 33.62 8.62 19.46
C PHE A 656 34.16 10.05 19.45
N THR A 657 34.69 10.48 18.30
CA THR A 657 35.19 11.84 18.10
C THR A 657 34.34 12.62 17.11
N ALA A 658 33.87 13.81 17.51
CA ALA A 658 33.17 14.74 16.65
C ALA A 658 33.03 16.11 17.33
N ASP A 659 33.20 17.18 16.56
CA ASP A 659 33.07 18.56 17.04
C ASP A 659 31.66 18.93 17.54
#